data_AF-A0A2E9IKD8-F1
#
_entry.id   AF-A0A2E9IKD8-F1
#
_cell.length_a   1.000
_cell.length_b   1.000
_cell.length_c   1.000
_cell.angle_alpha   90.00
_cell.angle_beta   90.00
_cell.angle_gamma   90.00
#
_symmetry.space_group_name_H-M   'P 1'
#
loop_
_entity.id
_entity.type
_entity.pdbx_description
1 polymer ?
#
loop_
_entity_poly.entity_id
_entity_poly.type
_entity_poly.pdbx_seq_one_letter_code
_entity_poly.pdbx_strand_id
1 'polypeptide(L)'
;MATQWKRDETNSTLIIIPTMGNPSLILPAVQRVVMHSGSESFHLCIVANPQWEHRDAVAAAERQCRVIVEATNALRENKIHLTWEQMPGPAGWVGAVNQGVEVVSQRTGLPEHIVVMNDDLLVTAGWTDRLRAAFETENVHLRIELVTHGQRYLEGDGHSAKAYGKIGMVGPVSANVAGAQNLQPPSARVPSGALFEIDPAQALDDFAVQNADQNDGVVLSADFLSGFCTMYTRDCFIALCEDSDDGLLLDPTYRIGGFDDNDVSARASILGYRLGIAVDCYVHHLGHRTLDKVYPSQARGLANAPHFLKKWMPRTKRDQRLVAVYRVGFSTSWDITMFRTSLERTAELVDGIAVLVTNNPNDIHRHSSFRLGELGPDEAELVASTGPDYPDKKSPIEKWLKTVVDTEKVDLAVEFRDSEKHEWNERDERNQAIELAESLSPDWMISIDHDEIVEDRVTRESLARLMRHPNPLVQSYDIGFLTHWDTPRLHRTDRPYANGYSSNMRGFRMWRFNAASPARIQTGTRKGLHCGNVPPFSETSQRVSGIRMRHFGYLRGSDRLRKFKRYAAWMDPNPNDRLTGGGYGHILCEEGMEINAYSPRNGIVFSMLMHSGERSWDLYRHLDTLYGLVDKIILVWTDSAEIPDDIRTIADAFECKWVHSPFEESSSLAKCRNAAIDLAHEEGVQSLRWMLPFDPDEHLAAPVNDVIALRRMAEVTDSLGWMMQFRNHRSDGQFNMSETVRMFTLDDQRVMRYSGRVHERLEDAMKELGSRGIHPKIRYSPFIINHYGLAKSDQQMQDKLERYTTLLHAAIKENPYECGHWTSLGLQYANDGEAQKFEECMRIARECSGSAYLPWKVSGQHALRQARKYFEHCVQSLVPSHPYARDLT
;
A
#
# COMPACT_ATOMS: atom_id res chain seq x y z
N MET A 1 -16.96 34.64 -4.84
CA MET A 1 -15.98 35.63 -4.36
C MET A 1 -14.81 35.67 -5.35
N ALA A 2 -14.85 36.49 -6.41
CA ALA A 2 -13.97 36.32 -7.58
C ALA A 2 -12.81 37.35 -7.72
N THR A 3 -12.31 37.93 -6.63
CA THR A 3 -11.27 38.98 -6.67
C THR A 3 -10.30 38.98 -5.48
N GLN A 4 -9.87 37.81 -4.98
CA GLN A 4 -9.10 37.72 -3.72
C GLN A 4 -7.57 37.54 -3.86
N TRP A 5 -7.05 36.99 -4.96
CA TRP A 5 -5.63 36.59 -5.06
C TRP A 5 -4.76 37.59 -5.85
N LYS A 6 -4.29 38.65 -5.19
CA LYS A 6 -3.29 39.58 -5.77
C LYS A 6 -1.95 38.87 -6.00
N ARG A 7 -1.16 39.30 -6.99
CA ARG A 7 0.21 38.81 -7.19
C ARG A 7 1.16 39.66 -6.35
N ASP A 8 2.03 39.01 -5.59
CA ASP A 8 3.18 39.68 -4.96
C ASP A 8 4.30 39.75 -6.00
N GLU A 9 4.68 40.97 -6.39
CA GLU A 9 5.78 41.23 -7.33
C GLU A 9 7.11 41.52 -6.60
N THR A 10 7.09 41.60 -5.27
CA THR A 10 8.25 41.97 -4.44
C THR A 10 9.02 40.77 -3.92
N ASN A 11 8.32 39.68 -3.62
CA ASN A 11 8.89 38.45 -3.08
C ASN A 11 8.84 37.33 -4.12
N SER A 12 9.90 36.53 -4.20
CA SER A 12 9.96 35.35 -5.05
C SER A 12 9.23 34.15 -4.45
N THR A 13 9.17 34.11 -3.11
CA THR A 13 8.64 32.96 -2.36
C THR A 13 7.98 33.44 -1.07
N LEU A 14 6.86 32.81 -0.72
CA LEU A 14 6.20 32.94 0.57
C LEU A 14 6.50 31.69 1.38
N ILE A 15 6.94 31.82 2.63
CA ILE A 15 7.15 30.71 3.56
C ILE A 15 6.22 30.90 4.75
N ILE A 16 5.25 30.00 4.92
CA ILE A 16 4.32 29.97 6.05
C ILE A 16 4.80 28.93 7.06
N ILE A 17 5.08 29.37 8.29
CA ILE A 17 5.50 28.53 9.41
C ILE A 17 4.49 28.66 10.55
N PRO A 18 3.55 27.70 10.67
CA PRO A 18 2.73 27.55 11.86
C PRO A 18 3.59 27.11 13.04
N THR A 19 3.40 27.71 14.22
CA THR A 19 4.16 27.36 15.42
C THR A 19 3.32 27.46 16.69
N MET A 20 3.62 26.62 17.68
CA MET A 20 3.11 26.78 19.05
C MET A 20 3.86 27.87 19.83
N GLY A 21 4.83 28.55 19.20
CA GLY A 21 5.64 29.61 19.79
C GLY A 21 6.69 29.11 20.78
N ASN A 22 7.09 27.85 20.68
CA ASN A 22 8.16 27.26 21.49
C ASN A 22 9.54 27.73 20.97
N PRO A 23 10.30 28.56 21.73
CA PRO A 23 11.58 29.08 21.28
C PRO A 23 12.60 28.00 20.89
N SER A 24 12.54 26.82 21.52
CA SER A 24 13.47 25.70 21.23
C SER A 24 13.25 25.04 19.86
N LEU A 25 12.12 25.29 19.21
CA LEU A 25 11.82 24.79 17.85
C LEU A 25 11.90 25.91 16.83
N ILE A 26 11.13 26.99 17.04
CA ILE A 26 10.99 28.05 16.03
C ILE A 26 12.28 28.86 15.82
N LEU A 27 13.10 29.10 16.84
CA LEU A 27 14.32 29.89 16.67
C LEU A 27 15.36 29.17 15.80
N PRO A 28 15.72 27.89 16.06
CA PRO A 28 16.57 27.13 15.14
C PRO A 28 16.04 27.09 13.71
N ALA A 29 14.73 26.88 13.53
CA ALA A 29 14.10 26.85 12.21
C ALA A 29 14.24 28.19 11.49
N VAL A 30 13.89 29.30 12.13
CA VAL A 30 14.01 30.65 11.55
C VAL A 30 15.46 31.00 11.25
N GLN A 31 16.40 30.71 12.16
CA GLN A 31 17.83 30.92 11.92
C GLN A 31 18.28 30.20 10.64
N ARG A 32 17.92 28.92 10.48
CA ARG A 32 18.27 28.15 9.29
C ARG A 32 17.59 28.70 8.04
N VAL A 33 16.30 29.06 8.11
CA VAL A 33 15.56 29.65 6.97
C VAL A 33 16.22 30.95 6.49
N VAL A 34 16.58 31.87 7.40
CA VAL A 34 17.20 33.14 6.97
C VAL A 34 18.62 32.98 6.44
N MET A 35 19.36 31.95 6.92
CA MET A 35 20.73 31.66 6.49
C MET A 35 20.80 30.87 5.17
N HIS A 36 19.85 29.97 4.92
CA HIS A 36 19.96 28.97 3.85
C HIS A 36 18.95 29.10 2.71
N SER A 37 17.94 29.98 2.83
CA SER A 37 17.04 30.29 1.73
C SER A 37 17.73 31.19 0.70
N GLY A 38 17.33 31.07 -0.57
CA GLY A 38 17.99 31.66 -1.73
C GLY A 38 18.27 33.17 -1.65
N SER A 39 19.05 33.66 -2.62
CA SER A 39 19.52 35.04 -2.62
C SER A 39 18.41 36.08 -2.80
N GLU A 40 17.25 35.71 -3.34
CA GLU A 40 16.12 36.62 -3.64
C GLU A 40 15.35 37.11 -2.40
N SER A 41 14.53 38.15 -2.57
CA SER A 41 13.64 38.63 -1.49
C SER A 41 12.50 37.65 -1.29
N PHE A 42 12.19 37.32 -0.03
CA PHE A 42 11.11 36.38 0.30
C PHE A 42 10.30 36.83 1.51
N HIS A 43 9.05 36.39 1.57
CA HIS A 43 8.12 36.68 2.67
C HIS A 43 8.12 35.51 3.64
N LEU A 44 8.55 35.76 4.89
CA LEU A 44 8.42 34.83 6.00
C LEU A 44 7.19 35.17 6.84
N CYS A 45 6.16 34.32 6.79
CA CYS A 45 4.94 34.44 7.59
C CYS A 45 4.96 33.40 8.72
N ILE A 46 5.14 33.86 9.95
CA ILE A 46 5.09 33.00 11.13
C ILE A 46 3.73 33.17 11.80
N VAL A 47 2.99 32.08 11.96
CA VAL A 47 1.67 32.07 12.59
C VAL A 47 1.75 31.39 13.94
N ALA A 48 1.74 32.20 15.00
CA ALA A 48 1.82 31.72 16.36
C ALA A 48 0.45 31.33 16.89
N ASN A 49 0.31 30.04 17.22
CA ASN A 49 -0.93 29.39 17.63
C ASN A 49 -0.78 28.67 18.99
N PRO A 50 -0.33 29.34 20.06
CA PRO A 50 0.05 28.68 21.30
C PRO A 50 -1.14 28.12 22.06
N GLN A 51 -0.88 27.13 22.91
CA GLN A 51 -1.75 26.83 24.04
C GLN A 51 -1.85 28.06 24.94
N TRP A 52 -2.98 28.21 25.64
CA TRP A 52 -3.22 29.38 26.49
C TRP A 52 -2.11 29.61 27.52
N GLU A 53 -1.56 28.53 28.09
CA GLU A 53 -0.46 28.54 29.08
C GLU A 53 0.93 28.89 28.52
N HIS A 54 1.09 29.04 27.20
CA HIS A 54 2.38 29.30 26.55
C HIS A 54 2.50 30.69 25.90
N ARG A 55 1.53 31.59 26.12
CA ARG A 55 1.52 32.93 25.50
C ARG A 55 2.76 33.78 25.79
N ASP A 56 3.32 33.69 26.99
CA ASP A 56 4.50 34.50 27.36
C ASP A 56 5.76 34.07 26.61
N ALA A 57 5.91 32.77 26.33
CA ALA A 57 7.01 32.24 25.54
C ALA A 57 6.95 32.73 24.09
N VAL A 58 5.74 32.95 23.57
CA VAL A 58 5.50 33.38 22.19
C VAL A 58 5.96 34.82 21.97
N ALA A 59 5.71 35.73 22.92
CA ALA A 59 6.19 37.11 22.83
C ALA A 59 7.73 37.19 22.86
N ALA A 60 8.39 36.29 23.59
CA ALA A 60 9.85 36.19 23.57
C ALA A 60 10.37 35.66 22.22
N ALA A 61 9.74 34.61 21.69
CA ALA A 61 10.06 34.04 20.38
C ALA A 61 9.89 35.08 19.26
N GLU A 62 8.81 35.86 19.27
CA GLU A 62 8.56 36.93 18.29
C GLU A 62 9.71 37.95 18.28
N ARG A 63 10.06 38.49 19.45
CA ARG A 63 11.12 39.50 19.56
C ARG A 63 12.45 38.95 19.02
N GLN A 64 12.79 37.71 19.35
CA GLN A 64 14.03 37.08 18.91
C GLN A 64 14.02 36.79 17.40
N CYS A 65 12.90 36.33 16.83
CA CYS A 65 12.76 36.15 15.39
C CYS A 65 12.91 37.48 14.63
N ARG A 66 12.31 38.57 15.13
CA ARG A 66 12.47 39.91 14.55
C ARG A 66 13.92 40.35 14.54
N VAL A 67 14.63 40.20 15.66
CA VAL A 67 16.06 40.52 15.77
C VAL A 67 16.89 39.70 14.77
N ILE A 68 16.63 38.40 14.63
CA ILE A 68 17.33 37.53 13.67
C ILE A 68 17.12 38.03 12.23
N VAL A 69 15.88 38.33 11.86
CA VAL A 69 15.54 38.81 10.51
C VAL A 69 16.13 40.19 10.24
N GLU A 70 16.03 41.13 11.19
CA GLU A 70 16.58 42.48 11.07
C GLU A 70 18.10 42.46 10.93
N ALA A 71 18.79 41.67 11.76
CA ALA A 71 20.23 41.49 11.68
C ALA A 71 20.64 40.88 10.33
N THR A 72 19.89 39.90 9.83
CA THR A 72 20.16 39.29 8.53
C THR A 72 19.93 40.31 7.40
N ASN A 73 18.82 41.05 7.43
CA ASN A 73 18.48 42.09 6.45
C ASN A 73 19.50 43.24 6.38
N ALA A 74 20.26 43.49 7.45
CA ALA A 74 21.36 44.45 7.45
C ALA A 74 22.59 43.97 6.66
N LEU A 75 22.73 42.65 6.48
CA LEU A 75 23.88 42.01 5.83
C LEU A 75 23.62 41.59 4.37
N ARG A 76 22.35 41.55 3.93
CA ARG A 76 21.95 41.14 2.57
C ARG A 76 21.26 42.26 1.79
N GLU A 77 21.46 42.25 0.47
CA GLU A 77 20.83 43.19 -0.46
C GLU A 77 19.31 42.95 -0.57
N ASN A 78 18.93 41.74 -0.97
CA ASN A 78 17.54 41.29 -1.05
C ASN A 78 16.92 41.10 0.33
N LYS A 79 15.65 41.47 0.52
CA LYS A 79 15.06 41.59 1.86
C LYS A 79 14.17 40.42 2.23
N ILE A 80 14.19 40.09 3.52
CA ILE A 80 13.29 39.14 4.15
C ILE A 80 12.15 39.94 4.78
N HIS A 81 10.95 39.77 4.24
CA HIS A 81 9.75 40.42 4.75
C HIS A 81 9.12 39.54 5.82
N LEU A 82 9.25 39.91 7.10
CA LEU A 82 8.69 39.14 8.21
C LEU A 82 7.28 39.62 8.57
N THR A 83 6.31 38.71 8.54
CA THR A 83 5.00 38.86 9.18
C THR A 83 4.90 37.90 10.33
N TRP A 84 4.57 38.43 11.50
CA TRP A 84 4.19 37.63 12.67
C TRP A 84 2.71 37.81 12.90
N GLU A 85 1.96 36.71 12.87
CA GLU A 85 0.53 36.69 13.18
C GLU A 85 0.29 35.92 14.48
N GLN A 86 -0.33 36.57 15.45
CA GLN A 86 -0.66 35.98 16.74
C GLN A 86 -2.13 35.56 16.76
N MET A 87 -2.40 34.25 16.77
CA MET A 87 -3.77 33.74 16.87
C MET A 87 -4.36 33.99 18.28
N PRO A 88 -5.68 34.23 18.39
CA PRO A 88 -6.35 34.50 19.65
C PRO A 88 -6.48 33.28 20.57
N GLY A 89 -6.23 32.06 20.06
CA GLY A 89 -6.26 30.79 20.79
C GLY A 89 -5.87 29.63 19.86
N PRO A 90 -5.64 28.41 20.39
CA PRO A 90 -5.19 27.27 19.61
C PRO A 90 -6.25 26.79 18.62
N ALA A 91 -5.93 26.94 17.33
CA ALA A 91 -6.71 26.44 16.21
C ALA A 91 -6.12 25.17 15.58
N GLY A 92 -5.05 24.61 16.17
CA GLY A 92 -4.28 23.50 15.59
C GLY A 92 -3.45 23.89 14.36
N TRP A 93 -2.72 22.91 13.82
CA TRP A 93 -1.91 23.05 12.60
C TRP A 93 -2.72 23.65 11.44
N VAL A 94 -3.91 23.09 11.19
CA VAL A 94 -4.77 23.44 10.05
C VAL A 94 -5.23 24.89 10.12
N GLY A 95 -5.75 25.31 11.28
CA GLY A 95 -6.21 26.67 11.47
C GLY A 95 -5.09 27.70 11.34
N ALA A 96 -3.89 27.36 11.81
CA ALA A 96 -2.72 28.25 11.71
C ALA A 96 -2.20 28.39 10.28
N VAL A 97 -2.16 27.30 9.49
CA VAL A 97 -1.84 27.39 8.05
C VAL A 97 -2.84 28.31 7.35
N ASN A 98 -4.14 28.03 7.48
CA ASN A 98 -5.19 28.81 6.81
C ASN A 98 -5.18 30.30 7.22
N GLN A 99 -4.92 30.60 8.50
CA GLN A 99 -4.74 31.98 8.96
C GLN A 99 -3.55 32.66 8.28
N GLY A 100 -2.43 31.95 8.10
CA GLY A 100 -1.28 32.45 7.36
C GLY A 100 -1.62 32.78 5.92
N VAL A 101 -2.37 31.89 5.25
CA VAL A 101 -2.85 32.12 3.87
C VAL A 101 -3.71 33.38 3.80
N GLU A 102 -4.68 33.52 4.70
CA GLU A 102 -5.59 34.67 4.74
C GLU A 102 -4.83 35.99 4.93
N VAL A 103 -3.95 36.05 5.94
CA VAL A 103 -3.18 37.25 6.28
C VAL A 103 -2.32 37.71 5.11
N VAL A 104 -1.61 36.79 4.48
CA VAL A 104 -0.71 37.12 3.36
C VAL A 104 -1.51 37.56 2.14
N SER A 105 -2.61 36.87 1.84
CA SER A 105 -3.46 37.19 0.69
C SER A 105 -4.11 38.57 0.79
N GLN A 106 -4.47 39.00 1.99
CA GLN A 106 -5.02 40.34 2.24
C GLN A 106 -3.96 41.45 2.23
N ARG A 107 -2.74 41.16 2.71
CA ARG A 107 -1.69 42.19 2.93
C ARG A 107 -0.77 42.38 1.73
N THR A 108 -0.15 41.31 1.24
CA THR A 108 0.95 41.38 0.24
C THR A 108 0.60 40.68 -1.07
N GLY A 109 -0.36 39.75 -1.05
CA GLY A 109 -0.67 38.89 -2.19
C GLY A 109 0.19 37.63 -2.20
N LEU A 110 0.00 36.78 -3.21
CA LEU A 110 0.73 35.52 -3.34
C LEU A 110 1.84 35.66 -4.40
N PRO A 111 3.10 35.32 -4.06
CA PRO A 111 4.20 35.25 -5.00
C PRO A 111 4.08 33.99 -5.88
N GLU A 112 5.07 33.76 -6.75
CA GLU A 112 5.07 32.62 -7.68
C GLU A 112 5.15 31.26 -6.98
N HIS A 113 5.85 31.19 -5.84
CA HIS A 113 6.03 29.96 -5.07
C HIS A 113 5.61 30.16 -3.61
N ILE A 114 4.87 29.20 -3.06
CA ILE A 114 4.42 29.21 -1.67
C ILE A 114 4.92 27.96 -0.98
N VAL A 115 5.53 28.09 0.19
CA VAL A 115 5.97 26.98 1.03
C VAL A 115 5.14 26.97 2.30
N VAL A 116 4.60 25.81 2.65
CA VAL A 116 4.06 25.53 3.98
C VAL A 116 4.99 24.53 4.65
N MET A 117 5.48 24.85 5.85
CA MET A 117 6.44 24.00 6.55
C MET A 117 6.27 24.00 8.07
N ASN A 118 6.66 22.91 8.73
CA ASN A 118 6.67 22.79 10.18
C ASN A 118 7.72 23.70 10.84
N ASP A 119 7.53 24.00 12.12
CA ASP A 119 8.48 24.78 12.95
C ASP A 119 9.63 23.96 13.53
N ASP A 120 9.66 22.64 13.32
CA ASP A 120 10.70 21.71 13.80
C ASP A 120 11.61 21.18 12.68
N LEU A 121 11.81 22.01 11.65
CA LEU A 121 12.66 21.71 10.51
C LEU A 121 13.99 22.47 10.54
N LEU A 122 15.06 21.77 10.16
CA LEU A 122 16.35 22.36 9.88
C LEU A 122 16.60 22.27 8.37
N VAL A 123 16.32 23.36 7.67
CA VAL A 123 16.57 23.49 6.22
C VAL A 123 18.07 23.61 5.94
N THR A 124 18.48 23.29 4.71
CA THR A 124 19.89 23.22 4.29
C THR A 124 20.15 24.21 3.15
N ALA A 125 21.42 24.53 2.89
CA ALA A 125 21.81 25.59 1.95
C ALA A 125 21.19 25.40 0.57
N GLY A 126 20.45 26.38 0.05
CA GLY A 126 19.86 26.36 -1.30
C GLY A 126 18.59 25.51 -1.43
N TRP A 127 17.95 25.12 -0.33
CA TRP A 127 16.76 24.26 -0.35
C TRP A 127 15.59 24.85 -1.18
N THR A 128 15.31 26.16 -1.06
CA THR A 128 14.23 26.81 -1.83
C THR A 128 14.49 26.75 -3.33
N ASP A 129 15.74 26.91 -3.73
CA ASP A 129 16.12 26.98 -5.15
C ASP A 129 16.03 25.59 -5.78
N ARG A 130 16.39 24.53 -5.04
CA ARG A 130 16.22 23.14 -5.48
C ARG A 130 14.74 22.76 -5.59
N LEU A 131 13.92 23.11 -4.61
CA LEU A 131 12.47 22.89 -4.69
C LEU A 131 11.85 23.63 -5.90
N ARG A 132 12.33 24.84 -6.19
CA ARG A 132 11.89 25.60 -7.36
C ARG A 132 12.32 24.94 -8.67
N ALA A 133 13.59 24.54 -8.76
CA ALA A 133 14.14 23.88 -9.95
C ALA A 133 13.36 22.62 -10.32
N ALA A 134 12.82 21.90 -9.34
CA ALA A 134 12.01 20.71 -9.58
C ALA A 134 10.71 20.96 -10.36
N PHE A 135 10.13 22.17 -10.33
CA PHE A 135 8.97 22.51 -11.17
C PHE A 135 9.32 22.63 -12.66
N GLU A 136 10.57 23.01 -12.94
CA GLU A 136 11.09 23.27 -14.29
C GLU A 136 11.96 22.11 -14.81
N THR A 137 11.93 20.96 -14.12
CA THR A 137 12.73 19.80 -14.53
C THR A 137 12.34 19.34 -15.93
N GLU A 138 13.34 18.95 -16.73
CA GLU A 138 13.10 18.32 -18.03
C GLU A 138 12.68 16.85 -17.88
N ASN A 139 13.15 16.20 -16.81
CA ASN A 139 12.99 14.77 -16.57
C ASN A 139 12.48 14.46 -15.16
N VAL A 140 11.61 13.46 -15.06
CA VAL A 140 11.07 12.92 -13.82
C VAL A 140 11.35 11.42 -13.78
N HIS A 141 11.86 10.95 -12.66
CA HIS A 141 12.06 9.53 -12.43
C HIS A 141 10.79 8.91 -11.84
N LEU A 142 10.40 7.75 -12.35
CA LEU A 142 9.20 7.07 -11.90
C LEU A 142 9.54 6.12 -10.76
N ARG A 143 8.87 6.28 -9.62
CA ARG A 143 9.17 5.49 -8.41
C ARG A 143 9.09 3.97 -8.63
N ILE A 144 8.18 3.52 -9.50
CA ILE A 144 8.00 2.09 -9.80
C ILE A 144 9.28 1.43 -10.37
N GLU A 145 10.17 2.21 -10.98
CA GLU A 145 11.44 1.72 -11.55
C GLU A 145 12.57 1.62 -10.51
N LEU A 146 12.44 2.28 -9.35
CA LEU A 146 13.44 2.26 -8.29
C LEU A 146 13.35 1.04 -7.37
N VAL A 147 12.14 0.50 -7.18
CA VAL A 147 11.88 -0.67 -6.30
C VAL A 147 12.49 -1.96 -6.88
N THR A 148 12.66 -2.02 -8.20
CA THR A 148 13.31 -3.15 -8.88
C THR A 148 14.83 -3.14 -8.75
N HIS A 149 15.45 -2.06 -8.24
CA HIS A 149 16.90 -1.83 -8.33
C HIS A 149 17.52 -1.49 -6.97
N GLY A 150 17.56 -2.48 -6.07
CA GLY A 150 18.17 -2.39 -4.74
C GLY A 150 19.36 -1.41 -4.65
N GLN A 151 19.18 -0.38 -3.83
CA GLN A 151 20.20 0.50 -3.24
C GLN A 151 21.01 1.46 -4.14
N ARG A 152 20.58 1.77 -5.36
CA ARG A 152 21.00 3.02 -6.01
C ARG A 152 19.80 3.82 -6.48
N TYR A 153 19.71 5.06 -5.99
CA TYR A 153 18.84 6.05 -6.57
C TYR A 153 19.27 6.25 -8.04
N LEU A 154 18.39 5.85 -8.97
CA LEU A 154 18.27 6.44 -10.30
C LEU A 154 19.39 6.08 -11.30
N GLU A 155 19.43 4.82 -11.77
CA GLU A 155 20.10 4.52 -13.04
C GLU A 155 19.13 4.85 -14.21
N GLY A 156 19.44 5.86 -15.04
CA GLY A 156 18.70 6.23 -16.26
C GLY A 156 18.46 7.74 -16.42
N ASP A 157 18.16 8.22 -17.63
CA ASP A 157 17.99 9.66 -17.93
C ASP A 157 16.65 10.26 -17.44
N GLY A 158 15.82 9.48 -16.75
CA GLY A 158 14.45 9.85 -16.36
C GLY A 158 13.47 9.85 -17.54
N HIS A 159 12.22 10.28 -17.28
CA HIS A 159 11.15 10.38 -18.28
C HIS A 159 10.74 11.83 -18.48
N SER A 160 10.30 12.20 -19.68
CA SER A 160 9.93 13.59 -19.98
C SER A 160 8.90 14.14 -18.99
N ALA A 161 9.25 15.25 -18.30
CA ALA A 161 8.34 15.93 -17.38
C ALA A 161 7.05 16.40 -18.07
N LYS A 162 7.14 16.77 -19.35
CA LYS A 162 5.97 17.12 -20.18
C LYS A 162 4.99 15.95 -20.30
N ALA A 163 5.47 14.72 -20.40
CA ALA A 163 4.64 13.52 -20.46
C ALA A 163 4.10 13.11 -19.07
N TYR A 164 4.82 13.46 -17.99
CA TYR A 164 4.35 13.26 -16.61
C TYR A 164 3.16 14.16 -16.28
N GLY A 165 3.21 15.41 -16.73
CA GLY A 165 2.18 16.41 -16.54
C GLY A 165 2.68 17.59 -15.71
N LYS A 166 1.79 18.55 -15.48
CA LYS A 166 2.13 19.80 -14.79
C LYS A 166 2.38 19.56 -13.31
N ILE A 167 3.61 19.70 -12.85
CA ILE A 167 3.95 19.61 -11.43
C ILE A 167 3.46 20.89 -10.73
N GLY A 168 2.56 20.73 -9.75
CA GLY A 168 2.01 21.85 -8.97
C GLY A 168 2.47 21.86 -7.51
N MET A 169 3.02 20.73 -7.02
CA MET A 169 3.51 20.57 -5.66
C MET A 169 4.85 19.82 -5.65
N VAL A 170 5.81 20.30 -4.85
CA VAL A 170 7.11 19.65 -4.65
C VAL A 170 7.45 19.58 -3.16
N GLY A 171 7.94 18.44 -2.69
CA GLY A 171 8.47 18.26 -1.33
C GLY A 171 9.93 17.81 -1.31
N PRO A 172 10.69 18.10 -0.25
CA PRO A 172 12.06 17.62 -0.05
C PRO A 172 12.09 16.19 0.51
N VAL A 173 13.27 15.57 0.52
CA VAL A 173 13.54 14.34 1.27
C VAL A 173 13.90 14.65 2.73
N SER A 174 13.60 13.73 3.65
CA SER A 174 13.84 13.86 5.09
C SER A 174 13.93 12.49 5.79
N ALA A 175 14.44 12.44 7.04
CA ALA A 175 14.62 11.20 7.78
C ALA A 175 13.35 10.67 8.47
N ASN A 176 12.46 11.57 8.89
CA ASN A 176 11.33 11.27 9.79
C ASN A 176 9.99 11.60 9.13
N VAL A 177 9.72 11.02 7.97
CA VAL A 177 8.54 11.33 7.15
C VAL A 177 7.94 10.08 6.53
N ALA A 178 6.69 10.17 6.09
CA ALA A 178 6.00 9.08 5.43
C ALA A 178 6.34 9.01 3.93
N GLY A 179 6.18 7.82 3.34
CA GLY A 179 6.28 7.64 1.89
C GLY A 179 7.70 7.77 1.32
N ALA A 180 7.80 8.17 0.05
CA ALA A 180 9.07 8.23 -0.69
C ALA A 180 10.00 9.34 -0.23
N GLN A 181 9.50 10.32 0.52
CA GLN A 181 10.32 11.38 1.05
C GLN A 181 11.25 10.88 2.17
N ASN A 182 11.06 9.65 2.67
CA ASN A 182 11.91 9.09 3.71
C ASN A 182 13.27 8.68 3.14
N LEU A 183 14.31 9.46 3.47
CA LEU A 183 15.71 9.17 3.19
C LEU A 183 16.47 9.09 4.51
N GLN A 184 17.01 7.91 4.82
CA GLN A 184 17.75 7.67 6.06
C GLN A 184 19.17 8.26 5.98
N PRO A 185 19.53 9.24 6.83
CA PRO A 185 20.90 9.74 6.90
C PRO A 185 21.83 8.69 7.54
N PRO A 186 23.15 8.72 7.25
CA PRO A 186 24.11 7.81 7.84
C PRO A 186 24.10 7.92 9.38
N SER A 187 24.14 6.76 10.06
CA SER A 187 24.21 6.73 11.51
C SER A 187 25.56 7.29 11.97
N ALA A 188 25.57 8.46 12.58
CA ALA A 188 26.76 9.03 13.24
C ALA A 188 27.08 8.23 14.50
N ARG A 189 27.72 7.06 14.37
CA ARG A 189 28.38 6.39 15.49
C ARG A 189 29.78 6.97 15.61
N VAL A 190 30.02 7.77 16.64
CA VAL A 190 31.38 8.09 17.07
C VAL A 190 32.02 6.78 17.55
N PRO A 191 33.14 6.32 16.96
CA PRO A 191 33.86 5.18 17.48
C PRO A 191 34.26 5.48 18.94
N SER A 192 33.95 4.57 19.87
CA SER A 192 34.37 4.72 21.25
C SER A 192 35.90 4.88 21.30
N GLY A 193 36.39 6.06 21.67
CA GLY A 193 37.82 6.39 21.72
C GLY A 193 38.31 7.46 20.72
N ALA A 194 37.44 8.02 19.88
CA ALA A 194 37.80 9.20 19.09
C ALA A 194 37.89 10.47 19.97
N LEU A 195 38.98 11.23 19.85
CA LEU A 195 39.26 12.46 20.62
C LEU A 195 38.53 13.72 20.10
N PHE A 196 37.70 13.60 19.06
CA PHE A 196 37.02 14.73 18.43
C PHE A 196 35.51 14.53 18.45
N GLU A 197 34.79 15.48 19.02
CA GLU A 197 33.33 15.62 18.85
C GLU A 197 33.05 16.22 17.47
N ILE A 198 32.19 15.58 16.67
CA ILE A 198 31.71 16.13 15.41
C ILE A 198 30.54 17.07 15.72
N ASP A 199 30.58 18.31 15.21
CA ASP A 199 29.44 19.24 15.29
C ASP A 199 28.24 18.65 14.52
N PRO A 200 27.11 18.35 15.18
CA PRO A 200 25.93 17.79 14.52
C PRO A 200 25.37 18.67 13.40
N ALA A 201 25.48 20.01 13.51
CA ALA A 201 25.00 20.91 12.47
C ALA A 201 25.87 20.83 11.20
N GLN A 202 27.19 20.78 11.39
CA GLN A 202 28.12 20.58 10.27
C GLN A 202 27.93 19.21 9.61
N ALA A 203 27.77 18.14 10.40
CA ALA A 203 27.53 16.80 9.86
C ALA A 203 26.23 16.73 9.04
N LEU A 204 25.19 17.44 9.48
CA LEU A 204 23.94 17.59 8.74
C LEU A 204 24.16 18.31 7.40
N ASP A 205 24.89 19.42 7.40
CA ASP A 205 25.19 20.19 6.19
C ASP A 205 26.06 19.40 5.21
N ASP A 206 27.08 18.70 5.69
CA ASP A 206 27.95 17.85 4.88
C ASP A 206 27.13 16.72 4.21
N PHE A 207 26.21 16.10 4.95
CA PHE A 207 25.30 15.10 4.40
C PHE A 207 24.37 15.70 3.34
N ALA A 208 23.81 16.87 3.60
CA ALA A 208 22.90 17.53 2.66
C ALA A 208 23.62 17.92 1.35
N VAL A 209 24.87 18.41 1.44
CA VAL A 209 25.72 18.68 0.27
C VAL A 209 26.00 17.39 -0.48
N GLN A 210 26.42 16.33 0.22
CA GLN A 210 26.66 15.03 -0.41
C GLN A 210 25.40 14.48 -1.11
N ASN A 211 24.23 14.63 -0.49
CA ASN A 211 22.96 14.24 -1.07
C ASN A 211 22.62 15.04 -2.34
N ALA A 212 22.84 16.36 -2.30
CA ALA A 212 22.63 17.23 -3.44
C ALA A 212 23.56 16.86 -4.60
N ASP A 213 24.85 16.68 -4.33
CA ASP A 213 25.85 16.31 -5.34
C ASP A 213 25.55 14.95 -6.00
N GLN A 214 24.98 14.01 -5.22
CA GLN A 214 24.63 12.67 -5.72
C GLN A 214 23.34 12.63 -6.53
N ASN A 215 22.41 13.57 -6.30
CA ASN A 215 21.06 13.54 -6.86
C ASN A 215 20.71 14.84 -7.58
N ASP A 216 21.71 15.60 -8.05
CA ASP A 216 21.54 16.94 -8.61
C ASP A 216 20.44 17.01 -9.67
N GLY A 217 19.44 17.87 -9.44
CA GLY A 217 18.31 18.07 -10.35
C GLY A 217 17.34 16.88 -10.45
N VAL A 218 17.51 15.82 -9.65
CA VAL A 218 16.64 14.66 -9.72
C VAL A 218 15.29 14.96 -9.06
N VAL A 219 14.25 14.82 -9.86
CA VAL A 219 12.85 14.81 -9.41
C VAL A 219 12.26 13.42 -9.49
N LEU A 220 11.68 12.95 -8.38
CA LEU A 220 10.96 11.68 -8.30
C LEU A 220 9.45 11.92 -8.36
N SER A 221 8.73 11.14 -9.17
CA SER A 221 7.27 11.17 -9.25
C SER A 221 6.61 10.82 -7.91
N ALA A 222 5.54 11.52 -7.53
CA ALA A 222 4.76 11.21 -6.34
C ALA A 222 3.25 11.31 -6.59
N ASP A 223 2.47 10.57 -5.80
CA ASP A 223 1.01 10.75 -5.66
C ASP A 223 0.62 11.26 -4.27
N PHE A 224 1.60 11.34 -3.36
CA PHE A 224 1.45 11.81 -1.99
C PHE A 224 2.75 12.50 -1.56
N LEU A 225 2.59 13.67 -0.95
CA LEU A 225 3.67 14.37 -0.24
C LEU A 225 3.25 14.51 1.22
N SER A 226 4.14 14.14 2.14
CA SER A 226 3.98 14.42 3.56
C SER A 226 4.06 15.93 3.78
N GLY A 227 3.06 16.49 4.45
CA GLY A 227 2.85 17.94 4.59
C GLY A 227 3.84 18.67 5.50
N PHE A 228 4.92 18.03 5.96
CA PHE A 228 5.91 18.67 6.82
C PHE A 228 6.60 19.85 6.13
N CYS A 229 6.80 19.76 4.81
CA CYS A 229 7.39 20.81 3.99
C CYS A 229 6.98 20.60 2.53
N THR A 230 6.16 21.51 2.00
CA THR A 230 5.68 21.45 0.61
C THR A 230 5.74 22.82 -0.02
N MET A 231 6.37 22.91 -1.19
CA MET A 231 6.30 24.06 -2.08
C MET A 231 5.19 23.85 -3.12
N TYR A 232 4.44 24.91 -3.41
CA TYR A 232 3.37 24.96 -4.38
C TYR A 232 3.68 26.01 -5.44
N THR A 233 3.31 25.76 -6.69
CA THR A 233 3.16 26.85 -7.66
C THR A 233 1.95 27.71 -7.30
N ARG A 234 2.00 29.00 -7.60
CA ARG A 234 0.93 29.95 -7.28
C ARG A 234 -0.45 29.53 -7.79
N ASP A 235 -0.51 29.00 -9.01
CA ASP A 235 -1.75 28.58 -9.64
C ASP A 235 -2.31 27.28 -9.06
N CYS A 236 -1.44 26.31 -8.71
CA CYS A 236 -1.84 25.11 -7.98
C CYS A 236 -2.40 25.49 -6.61
N PHE A 237 -1.71 26.37 -5.89
CA PHE A 237 -2.13 26.85 -4.59
C PHE A 237 -3.51 27.53 -4.63
N ILE A 238 -3.72 28.45 -5.58
CA ILE A 238 -5.01 29.13 -5.77
C ILE A 238 -6.11 28.11 -6.12
N ALA A 239 -5.85 27.20 -7.05
CA ALA A 239 -6.81 26.17 -7.44
C ALA A 239 -7.22 25.28 -6.26
N LEU A 240 -6.26 24.92 -5.40
CA LEU A 240 -6.53 24.15 -4.18
C LEU A 240 -7.40 24.92 -3.18
N CYS A 241 -7.17 26.21 -2.98
CA CYS A 241 -8.03 27.04 -2.14
C CYS A 241 -9.43 27.21 -2.74
N GLU A 242 -9.55 27.39 -4.05
CA GLU A 242 -10.83 27.61 -4.74
C GLU A 242 -11.67 26.33 -4.90
N ASP A 243 -11.05 25.14 -4.83
CA ASP A 243 -11.73 23.84 -4.85
C ASP A 243 -12.51 23.54 -3.56
N SER A 244 -12.22 24.24 -2.46
CA SER A 244 -12.98 24.08 -1.22
C SER A 244 -14.12 25.11 -1.11
N ASP A 245 -15.27 24.69 -0.58
CA ASP A 245 -16.45 25.57 -0.43
C ASP A 245 -16.18 26.82 0.44
N ASP A 246 -15.21 26.71 1.36
CA ASP A 246 -14.79 27.76 2.28
C ASP A 246 -13.57 28.57 1.81
N GLY A 247 -13.00 28.27 0.63
CA GLY A 247 -11.86 28.99 0.09
C GLY A 247 -10.52 28.71 0.80
N LEU A 248 -10.43 27.61 1.53
CA LEU A 248 -9.31 27.26 2.41
C LEU A 248 -8.38 26.22 1.79
N LEU A 249 -7.09 26.35 2.09
CA LEU A 249 -6.10 25.35 1.65
C LEU A 249 -6.31 24.02 2.37
N LEU A 250 -6.47 24.04 3.69
CA LEU A 250 -6.62 22.84 4.52
C LEU A 250 -8.03 22.76 5.10
N ASP A 251 -8.62 21.57 5.11
CA ASP A 251 -9.96 21.36 5.66
C ASP A 251 -9.98 21.54 7.19
N PRO A 252 -10.80 22.46 7.74
CA PRO A 252 -10.85 22.72 9.19
C PRO A 252 -11.16 21.50 10.06
N THR A 253 -11.77 20.46 9.49
CA THR A 253 -12.11 19.23 10.24
C THR A 253 -10.89 18.46 10.73
N TYR A 254 -9.71 18.63 10.12
CA TYR A 254 -8.47 17.96 10.55
C TYR A 254 -7.79 18.62 11.78
N ARG A 255 -8.22 19.82 12.19
CA ARG A 255 -7.81 20.50 13.44
C ARG A 255 -6.29 20.50 13.71
N ILE A 256 -5.82 19.56 14.53
CA ILE A 256 -4.44 19.45 15.04
C ILE A 256 -3.46 18.97 13.96
N GLY A 257 -3.96 18.41 12.85
CA GLY A 257 -3.16 17.90 11.73
C GLY A 257 -3.20 16.37 11.62
N GLY A 258 -2.87 15.86 10.44
CA GLY A 258 -3.04 14.47 10.02
C GLY A 258 -4.14 14.33 8.98
N PHE A 259 -3.83 13.64 7.86
CA PHE A 259 -4.65 13.50 6.66
C PHE A 259 -4.93 14.80 5.87
N ASP A 260 -4.50 15.97 6.37
CA ASP A 260 -4.56 17.22 5.62
C ASP A 260 -3.68 17.19 4.37
N ASP A 261 -2.52 16.54 4.47
CA ASP A 261 -1.60 16.31 3.35
C ASP A 261 -2.11 15.26 2.36
N ASN A 262 -2.76 14.20 2.85
CA ASN A 262 -3.48 13.24 2.02
C ASN A 262 -4.61 13.93 1.22
N ASP A 263 -5.38 14.80 1.88
CA ASP A 263 -6.47 15.57 1.28
C ASP A 263 -5.98 16.51 0.19
N VAL A 264 -4.95 17.33 0.49
CA VAL A 264 -4.37 18.26 -0.49
C VAL A 264 -3.77 17.50 -1.68
N SER A 265 -3.04 16.41 -1.43
CA SER A 265 -2.45 15.58 -2.51
C SER A 265 -3.54 15.01 -3.43
N ALA A 266 -4.65 14.52 -2.86
CA ALA A 266 -5.77 13.99 -3.63
C ALA A 266 -6.49 15.08 -4.44
N ARG A 267 -6.75 16.26 -3.85
CA ARG A 267 -7.36 17.41 -4.56
C ARG A 267 -6.46 17.91 -5.68
N ALA A 268 -5.15 18.06 -5.44
CA ALA A 268 -4.20 18.50 -6.47
C ALA A 268 -4.21 17.56 -7.68
N SER A 269 -4.19 16.24 -7.43
CA SER A 269 -4.32 15.25 -8.49
C SER A 269 -5.59 15.43 -9.29
N ILE A 270 -6.76 15.54 -8.64
CA ILE A 270 -8.06 15.73 -9.30
C ILE A 270 -8.10 17.00 -10.15
N LEU A 271 -7.50 18.09 -9.68
CA LEU A 271 -7.39 19.36 -10.39
C LEU A 271 -6.39 19.33 -11.56
N GLY A 272 -5.71 18.20 -11.77
CA GLY A 272 -4.80 17.98 -12.91
C GLY A 272 -3.33 18.27 -12.61
N TYR A 273 -2.98 18.55 -11.35
CA TYR A 273 -1.59 18.75 -10.93
C TYR A 273 -0.91 17.43 -10.57
N ARG A 274 0.41 17.38 -10.83
CA ARG A 274 1.30 16.30 -10.40
C ARG A 274 2.14 16.73 -9.21
N LEU A 275 2.64 15.75 -8.47
CA LEU A 275 3.47 15.96 -7.29
C LEU A 275 4.90 15.46 -7.60
N GLY A 276 5.90 16.20 -7.16
CA GLY A 276 7.31 15.83 -7.31
C GLY A 276 8.04 15.78 -5.96
N ILE A 277 9.07 14.96 -5.86
CA ILE A 277 10.01 14.97 -4.74
C ILE A 277 11.37 15.41 -5.28
N ALA A 278 11.89 16.52 -4.76
CA ALA A 278 13.24 16.98 -5.06
C ALA A 278 14.24 16.17 -4.24
N VAL A 279 14.90 15.19 -4.87
CA VAL A 279 15.75 14.21 -4.18
C VAL A 279 17.07 14.84 -3.74
N ASP A 280 17.58 15.82 -4.48
CA ASP A 280 18.73 16.66 -4.11
C ASP A 280 18.45 17.59 -2.93
N CYS A 281 17.20 17.81 -2.56
CA CYS A 281 16.81 18.72 -1.49
C CYS A 281 16.55 17.97 -0.18
N TYR A 282 17.53 17.96 0.73
CA TYR A 282 17.33 17.39 2.07
C TYR A 282 16.95 18.45 3.11
N VAL A 283 15.84 18.24 3.81
CA VAL A 283 15.40 19.06 4.95
C VAL A 283 15.27 18.15 6.17
N HIS A 284 15.99 18.45 7.25
CA HIS A 284 15.97 17.59 8.43
C HIS A 284 14.74 17.87 9.30
N HIS A 285 13.90 16.86 9.51
CA HIS A 285 12.73 16.91 10.37
C HIS A 285 13.04 16.30 11.73
N LEU A 286 12.95 17.10 12.79
CA LEU A 286 13.23 16.65 14.17
C LEU A 286 12.19 15.63 14.70
N GLY A 287 11.06 15.52 14.00
CA GLY A 287 10.10 14.43 14.07
C GLY A 287 9.06 14.56 15.18
N HIS A 288 7.80 14.85 14.83
CA HIS A 288 6.58 14.82 15.65
C HIS A 288 6.72 15.34 17.10
N ARG A 289 7.65 16.26 17.37
CA ARG A 289 7.97 16.68 18.75
C ARG A 289 6.79 17.37 19.42
N THR A 290 6.02 18.11 18.65
CA THR A 290 4.82 18.80 19.11
C THR A 290 3.65 17.83 19.26
N LEU A 291 3.39 16.95 18.28
CA LEU A 291 2.28 16.00 18.33
C LEU A 291 2.43 14.97 19.46
N ASP A 292 3.60 14.32 19.57
CA ASP A 292 3.83 13.27 20.57
C ASP A 292 3.77 13.84 22.00
N LYS A 293 4.20 15.09 22.20
CA LYS A 293 4.25 15.74 23.52
C LYS A 293 2.93 16.41 23.92
N VAL A 294 2.27 17.11 22.99
CA VAL A 294 1.09 17.96 23.27
C VAL A 294 -0.22 17.25 22.94
N TYR A 295 -0.22 16.37 21.95
CA TYR A 295 -1.44 15.71 21.44
C TYR A 295 -1.26 14.20 21.22
N PRO A 296 -0.87 13.42 22.25
CA PRO A 296 -0.64 11.98 22.11
C PRO A 296 -1.88 11.22 21.64
N SER A 297 -3.09 11.72 21.96
CA SER A 297 -4.37 11.15 21.50
C SER A 297 -4.60 11.26 19.99
N GLN A 298 -3.84 12.10 19.28
CA GLN A 298 -3.94 12.23 17.82
C GLN A 298 -3.18 11.11 17.09
N ALA A 299 -2.38 10.31 17.79
CA ALA A 299 -1.64 9.17 17.23
C ALA A 299 -0.89 9.53 15.94
N ARG A 300 -0.15 10.66 15.98
CA ARG A 300 0.58 11.23 14.82
C ARG A 300 -0.32 11.50 13.60
N GLY A 301 -1.56 11.92 13.86
CA GLY A 301 -2.54 12.30 12.83
C GLY A 301 -3.50 11.19 12.43
N LEU A 302 -3.27 9.95 12.85
CA LEU A 302 -4.11 8.81 12.47
C LEU A 302 -5.54 8.90 13.01
N ALA A 303 -5.77 9.63 14.10
CA ALA A 303 -7.10 9.87 14.66
C ALA A 303 -8.05 10.61 13.70
N ASN A 304 -7.53 11.27 12.66
CA ASN A 304 -8.34 11.96 11.65
C ASN A 304 -8.86 11.06 10.52
N ALA A 305 -8.52 9.76 10.51
CA ALA A 305 -9.00 8.83 9.48
C ALA A 305 -10.54 8.87 9.25
N PRO A 306 -11.41 8.86 10.29
CA PRO A 306 -12.85 8.95 10.09
C PRO A 306 -13.29 10.24 9.39
N HIS A 307 -12.63 11.36 9.69
CA HIS A 307 -12.96 12.68 9.13
C HIS A 307 -12.55 12.72 7.65
N PHE A 308 -11.36 12.20 7.34
CA PHE A 308 -10.87 12.04 5.98
C PHE A 308 -11.82 11.18 5.14
N LEU A 309 -12.20 10.01 5.63
CA LEU A 309 -13.13 9.14 4.93
C LEU A 309 -14.48 9.82 4.70
N LYS A 310 -15.06 10.43 5.75
CA LYS A 310 -16.35 11.11 5.66
C LYS A 310 -16.36 12.23 4.61
N LYS A 311 -15.29 13.02 4.52
CA LYS A 311 -15.13 14.07 3.49
C LYS A 311 -15.16 13.48 2.08
N TRP A 312 -14.42 12.39 1.85
CA TRP A 312 -14.22 11.83 0.51
C TRP A 312 -15.27 10.82 0.08
N MET A 313 -16.11 10.32 0.99
CA MET A 313 -17.18 9.37 0.71
C MET A 313 -18.13 9.82 -0.41
N PRO A 314 -18.66 11.07 -0.44
CA PRO A 314 -19.54 11.50 -1.52
C PRO A 314 -18.91 11.36 -2.91
N ARG A 315 -17.60 11.60 -3.03
CA ARG A 315 -16.87 11.46 -4.30
C ARG A 315 -16.52 10.00 -4.61
N THR A 316 -16.04 9.25 -3.63
CA THR A 316 -15.54 7.88 -3.84
C THR A 316 -16.67 6.86 -3.97
N LYS A 317 -17.85 7.13 -3.36
CA LYS A 317 -19.00 6.23 -3.38
C LYS A 317 -20.02 6.50 -4.48
N ARG A 318 -19.85 7.57 -5.28
CA ARG A 318 -20.69 7.81 -6.46
C ARG A 318 -20.60 6.65 -7.45
N ASP A 319 -21.60 6.55 -8.31
CA ASP A 319 -21.53 5.67 -9.46
C ASP A 319 -20.39 6.12 -10.40
N GLN A 320 -19.58 5.14 -10.79
CA GLN A 320 -18.34 5.36 -11.52
C GLN A 320 -18.30 4.43 -12.72
N ARG A 321 -17.84 4.98 -13.85
CA ARG A 321 -17.81 4.29 -15.13
C ARG A 321 -16.50 3.53 -15.33
N LEU A 322 -16.59 2.24 -15.65
CA LEU A 322 -15.46 1.36 -15.93
C LEU A 322 -15.37 1.06 -17.43
N VAL A 323 -14.20 1.30 -18.03
CA VAL A 323 -13.94 1.00 -19.44
C VAL A 323 -12.82 -0.03 -19.57
N ALA A 324 -13.07 -1.12 -20.31
CA ALA A 324 -12.02 -2.07 -20.67
C ALA A 324 -11.19 -1.55 -21.84
N VAL A 325 -9.88 -1.77 -21.80
CA VAL A 325 -8.92 -1.33 -22.81
C VAL A 325 -8.21 -2.54 -23.39
N TYR A 326 -8.42 -2.78 -24.69
CA TYR A 326 -7.82 -3.85 -25.44
C TYR A 326 -6.84 -3.32 -26.49
N ARG A 327 -5.64 -3.91 -26.52
CA ARG A 327 -4.70 -3.80 -27.63
C ARG A 327 -4.50 -5.21 -28.18
N VAL A 328 -4.99 -5.45 -29.40
CA VAL A 328 -5.13 -6.81 -29.95
C VAL A 328 -4.39 -6.95 -31.26
N GLY A 329 -3.76 -8.10 -31.46
CA GLY A 329 -3.27 -8.51 -32.77
C GLY A 329 -3.48 -10.01 -32.97
N PHE A 330 -3.95 -10.39 -34.15
CA PHE A 330 -4.31 -11.77 -34.50
C PHE A 330 -3.19 -12.44 -35.30
N SER A 331 -2.61 -13.51 -34.75
CA SER A 331 -1.61 -14.31 -35.46
C SER A 331 -2.17 -15.65 -35.96
N THR A 332 -3.27 -16.11 -35.34
CA THR A 332 -3.91 -17.39 -35.60
C THR A 332 -5.42 -17.29 -35.42
N SER A 333 -6.16 -18.27 -35.96
CA SER A 333 -7.59 -18.47 -35.71
C SER A 333 -7.95 -18.47 -34.22
N TRP A 334 -7.09 -19.08 -33.41
CA TRP A 334 -7.26 -19.14 -31.95
C TRP A 334 -7.18 -17.79 -31.26
N ASP A 335 -6.38 -16.85 -31.76
CA ASP A 335 -6.33 -15.51 -31.17
C ASP A 335 -7.70 -14.82 -31.32
N ILE A 336 -8.40 -15.03 -32.45
CA ILE A 336 -9.77 -14.53 -32.67
C ILE A 336 -10.76 -15.23 -31.75
N THR A 337 -10.68 -16.58 -31.64
CA THR A 337 -11.54 -17.35 -30.74
C THR A 337 -11.39 -16.92 -29.28
N MET A 338 -10.15 -16.78 -28.81
CA MET A 338 -9.88 -16.35 -27.44
C MET A 338 -10.34 -14.92 -27.20
N PHE A 339 -10.13 -14.03 -28.17
CA PHE A 339 -10.58 -12.65 -28.05
C PHE A 339 -12.11 -12.56 -27.95
N ARG A 340 -12.85 -13.36 -28.74
CA ARG A 340 -14.31 -13.47 -28.61
C ARG A 340 -14.72 -13.85 -27.19
N THR A 341 -14.15 -14.92 -26.63
CA THR A 341 -14.50 -15.37 -25.27
C THR A 341 -14.09 -14.34 -24.20
N SER A 342 -12.95 -13.68 -24.37
CA SER A 342 -12.48 -12.60 -23.50
C SER A 342 -13.44 -11.41 -23.51
N LEU A 343 -13.91 -11.00 -24.70
CA LEU A 343 -14.90 -9.93 -24.89
C LEU A 343 -16.25 -10.27 -24.28
N GLU A 344 -16.78 -11.47 -24.53
CA GLU A 344 -18.07 -11.92 -23.97
C GLU A 344 -18.04 -11.82 -22.45
N ARG A 345 -16.97 -12.30 -21.82
CA ARG A 345 -16.80 -12.20 -20.38
C ARG A 345 -16.64 -10.75 -19.91
N THR A 346 -15.91 -9.92 -20.65
CA THR A 346 -15.66 -8.53 -20.26
C THR A 346 -16.91 -7.67 -20.37
N ALA A 347 -17.76 -7.90 -21.37
CA ALA A 347 -19.01 -7.16 -21.58
C ALA A 347 -19.99 -7.33 -20.40
N GLU A 348 -19.87 -8.38 -19.59
CA GLU A 348 -20.65 -8.56 -18.36
C GLU A 348 -20.15 -7.70 -17.18
N LEU A 349 -18.95 -7.14 -17.29
CA LEU A 349 -18.19 -6.57 -16.18
C LEU A 349 -17.93 -5.07 -16.29
N VAL A 350 -18.16 -4.46 -17.44
CA VAL A 350 -17.77 -3.07 -17.72
C VAL A 350 -18.89 -2.27 -18.39
N ASP A 351 -18.77 -0.95 -18.35
CA ASP A 351 -19.75 -0.03 -18.93
C ASP A 351 -19.35 0.41 -20.35
N GLY A 352 -18.07 0.23 -20.72
CA GLY A 352 -17.59 0.43 -22.08
C GLY A 352 -16.34 -0.38 -22.42
N ILE A 353 -16.09 -0.58 -23.71
CA ILE A 353 -14.94 -1.33 -24.23
C ILE A 353 -14.29 -0.51 -25.35
N ALA A 354 -12.99 -0.27 -25.23
CA ALA A 354 -12.14 0.30 -26.27
C ALA A 354 -11.24 -0.78 -26.86
N VAL A 355 -11.28 -0.96 -28.18
CA VAL A 355 -10.50 -1.98 -28.90
C VAL A 355 -9.62 -1.33 -29.95
N LEU A 356 -8.30 -1.39 -29.73
CA LEU A 356 -7.30 -1.10 -30.75
C LEU A 356 -6.82 -2.40 -31.40
N VAL A 357 -7.14 -2.60 -32.68
CA VAL A 357 -6.61 -3.72 -33.48
C VAL A 357 -5.36 -3.27 -34.22
N THR A 358 -4.26 -4.01 -34.04
CA THR A 358 -2.89 -3.61 -34.44
C THR A 358 -2.36 -4.31 -35.69
N ASN A 359 -3.07 -5.30 -36.21
CA ASN A 359 -2.73 -5.96 -37.48
C ASN A 359 -3.98 -6.46 -38.19
N ASN A 360 -3.86 -6.78 -39.48
CA ASN A 360 -4.99 -7.20 -40.28
C ASN A 360 -5.48 -8.61 -39.87
N PRO A 361 -6.75 -8.80 -39.46
CA PRO A 361 -7.29 -10.12 -39.13
C PRO A 361 -7.15 -11.16 -40.26
N ASN A 362 -7.12 -10.72 -41.52
CA ASN A 362 -6.92 -11.62 -42.67
C ASN A 362 -5.54 -12.29 -42.70
N ASP A 363 -4.54 -11.74 -42.02
CA ASP A 363 -3.17 -12.26 -42.05
C ASP A 363 -3.02 -13.65 -41.39
N ILE A 364 -4.03 -14.10 -40.62
CA ILE A 364 -4.04 -15.46 -40.05
C ILE A 364 -3.94 -16.55 -41.13
N HIS A 365 -4.39 -16.29 -42.36
CA HIS A 365 -4.29 -17.24 -43.48
C HIS A 365 -2.84 -17.55 -43.86
N ARG A 366 -1.91 -16.63 -43.56
CA ARG A 366 -0.48 -16.83 -43.82
C ARG A 366 0.14 -17.83 -42.84
N HIS A 367 -0.54 -18.13 -41.73
CA HIS A 367 -0.03 -19.03 -40.71
C HIS A 367 -0.26 -20.49 -41.09
N SER A 368 0.79 -21.32 -40.98
CA SER A 368 0.77 -22.74 -41.35
C SER A 368 -0.27 -23.60 -40.61
N SER A 369 -0.75 -23.14 -39.45
CA SER A 369 -1.79 -23.83 -38.67
C SER A 369 -3.22 -23.53 -39.14
N PHE A 370 -3.44 -22.55 -40.02
CA PHE A 370 -4.79 -22.17 -40.46
C PHE A 370 -5.49 -23.33 -41.16
N ARG A 371 -6.77 -23.54 -40.88
CA ARG A 371 -7.61 -24.59 -41.48
C ARG A 371 -8.96 -24.01 -41.88
N LEU A 372 -9.43 -24.31 -43.09
CA LEU A 372 -10.77 -23.90 -43.52
C LEU A 372 -11.84 -24.55 -42.61
N GLY A 373 -12.80 -23.75 -42.15
CA GLY A 373 -13.90 -24.20 -41.29
C GLY A 373 -13.58 -24.24 -39.79
N GLU A 374 -12.41 -23.79 -39.34
CA GLU A 374 -12.08 -23.71 -37.90
C GLU A 374 -12.71 -22.51 -37.17
N LEU A 375 -13.15 -21.51 -37.94
CA LEU A 375 -13.77 -20.28 -37.44
C LEU A 375 -15.30 -20.38 -37.52
N GLY A 376 -15.98 -19.73 -36.58
CA GLY A 376 -17.43 -19.54 -36.64
C GLY A 376 -17.83 -18.66 -37.84
N PRO A 377 -19.13 -18.60 -38.18
CA PRO A 377 -19.61 -17.82 -39.31
C PRO A 377 -19.21 -16.33 -39.25
N ASP A 378 -19.35 -15.70 -38.09
CA ASP A 378 -19.03 -14.27 -37.92
C ASP A 378 -17.52 -14.01 -38.04
N GLU A 379 -16.68 -14.88 -37.46
CA GLU A 379 -15.22 -14.77 -37.57
C GLU A 379 -14.73 -15.04 -38.99
N ALA A 380 -15.34 -16.00 -39.69
CA ALA A 380 -15.04 -16.27 -41.08
C ALA A 380 -15.40 -15.06 -41.97
N GLU A 381 -16.54 -14.41 -41.70
CA GLU A 381 -16.93 -13.16 -42.37
C GLU A 381 -15.94 -12.03 -42.08
N LEU A 382 -15.54 -11.83 -40.82
CA LEU A 382 -14.51 -10.84 -40.43
C LEU A 382 -13.22 -11.04 -41.22
N VAL A 383 -12.71 -12.27 -41.24
CA VAL A 383 -11.44 -12.60 -41.90
C VAL A 383 -11.55 -12.40 -43.41
N ALA A 384 -12.67 -12.78 -44.04
CA ALA A 384 -12.89 -12.57 -45.47
C ALA A 384 -13.01 -11.07 -45.83
N SER A 385 -13.78 -10.32 -45.04
CA SER A 385 -14.05 -8.88 -45.26
C SER A 385 -12.90 -7.95 -44.88
N THR A 386 -11.82 -8.50 -44.32
CA THR A 386 -10.55 -7.79 -44.08
C THR A 386 -9.45 -8.19 -45.08
N GLY A 387 -9.79 -8.96 -46.12
CA GLY A 387 -8.87 -9.35 -47.20
C GLY A 387 -8.35 -8.19 -48.06
N PRO A 388 -7.35 -8.42 -48.92
CA PRO A 388 -6.66 -7.37 -49.69
C PRO A 388 -7.60 -6.46 -50.50
N ASP A 389 -8.74 -6.97 -50.95
CA ASP A 389 -9.73 -6.26 -51.77
C ASP A 389 -10.54 -5.20 -51.00
N TYR A 390 -10.46 -5.16 -49.66
CA TYR A 390 -11.21 -4.26 -48.80
C TYR A 390 -10.28 -3.20 -48.20
N PRO A 391 -10.22 -1.95 -48.72
CA PRO A 391 -9.29 -0.93 -48.20
C PRO A 391 -9.61 -0.50 -46.77
N ASP A 392 -10.89 -0.49 -46.40
CA ASP A 392 -11.38 -0.21 -45.05
C ASP A 392 -11.41 -1.49 -44.21
N LYS A 393 -10.51 -1.57 -43.22
CA LYS A 393 -10.45 -2.69 -42.27
C LYS A 393 -11.25 -2.44 -41.01
N LYS A 394 -11.53 -1.17 -40.68
CA LYS A 394 -12.18 -0.78 -39.43
C LYS A 394 -13.65 -1.19 -39.42
N SER A 395 -14.40 -0.89 -40.48
CA SER A 395 -15.84 -1.18 -40.50
C SER A 395 -16.18 -2.67 -40.35
N PRO A 396 -15.46 -3.62 -40.99
CA PRO A 396 -15.65 -5.05 -40.73
C PRO A 396 -15.35 -5.48 -39.29
N ILE A 397 -14.27 -4.96 -38.69
CA ILE A 397 -13.90 -5.25 -37.30
C ILE A 397 -14.99 -4.74 -36.36
N GLU A 398 -15.43 -3.50 -36.55
CA GLU A 398 -16.49 -2.91 -35.73
C GLU A 398 -17.82 -3.67 -35.89
N LYS A 399 -18.16 -4.10 -37.10
CA LYS A 399 -19.34 -4.94 -37.36
C LYS A 399 -19.27 -6.25 -36.58
N TRP A 400 -18.13 -6.95 -36.60
CA TRP A 400 -17.95 -8.20 -35.86
C TRP A 400 -18.01 -7.97 -34.34
N LEU A 401 -17.35 -6.94 -33.81
CA LEU A 401 -17.41 -6.64 -32.38
C LEU A 401 -18.84 -6.38 -31.89
N LYS A 402 -19.70 -5.76 -32.72
CA LYS A 402 -21.13 -5.56 -32.44
C LYS A 402 -21.97 -6.85 -32.45
N THR A 403 -21.46 -7.96 -32.98
CA THR A 403 -22.13 -9.27 -32.85
C THR A 403 -21.79 -9.97 -31.53
N VAL A 404 -20.69 -9.58 -30.90
CA VAL A 404 -20.17 -10.16 -29.65
C VAL A 404 -20.61 -9.33 -28.44
N VAL A 405 -20.60 -8.00 -28.57
CA VAL A 405 -20.92 -7.06 -27.49
C VAL A 405 -22.31 -6.50 -27.68
N ASP A 406 -23.15 -6.61 -26.64
CA ASP A 406 -24.46 -5.97 -26.58
C ASP A 406 -24.30 -4.44 -26.42
N THR A 407 -24.30 -3.73 -27.54
CA THR A 407 -24.06 -2.27 -27.57
C THR A 407 -25.22 -1.45 -27.01
N GLU A 408 -26.35 -2.05 -26.65
CA GLU A 408 -27.38 -1.36 -25.88
C GLU A 408 -26.99 -1.21 -24.40
N LYS A 409 -26.05 -2.03 -23.92
CA LYS A 409 -25.59 -2.05 -22.51
C LYS A 409 -24.16 -1.59 -22.33
N VAL A 410 -23.30 -1.78 -23.34
CA VAL A 410 -21.87 -1.52 -23.25
C VAL A 410 -21.45 -0.64 -24.41
N ASP A 411 -20.94 0.56 -24.13
CA ASP A 411 -20.47 1.45 -25.18
C ASP A 411 -19.18 0.91 -25.81
N LEU A 412 -19.07 1.00 -27.13
CA LEU A 412 -17.97 0.40 -27.88
C LEU A 412 -17.22 1.45 -28.69
N ALA A 413 -15.91 1.56 -28.47
CA ALA A 413 -14.99 2.34 -29.29
C ALA A 413 -14.00 1.41 -30.00
N VAL A 414 -13.85 1.56 -31.32
CA VAL A 414 -13.01 0.68 -32.14
C VAL A 414 -12.08 1.51 -32.99
N GLU A 415 -10.81 1.10 -33.05
CA GLU A 415 -9.82 1.66 -33.96
C GLU A 415 -8.96 0.55 -34.57
N PHE A 416 -8.63 0.70 -35.85
CA PHE A 416 -7.72 -0.20 -36.56
C PHE A 416 -6.48 0.57 -36.97
N ARG A 417 -5.31 0.06 -36.60
CA ARG A 417 -4.02 0.58 -37.03
C ARG A 417 -3.16 -0.57 -37.54
N ASP A 418 -2.66 -0.38 -38.76
CA ASP A 418 -1.80 -1.35 -39.40
C ASP A 418 -0.35 -1.15 -38.92
N SER A 419 0.12 -2.03 -38.05
CA SER A 419 1.48 -1.98 -37.51
C SER A 419 2.58 -2.11 -38.58
N GLU A 420 2.28 -2.62 -39.79
CA GLU A 420 3.27 -2.68 -40.88
C GLU A 420 3.58 -1.30 -41.49
N LYS A 421 2.74 -0.29 -41.22
CA LYS A 421 2.89 1.08 -41.78
C LYS A 421 3.69 2.04 -40.89
N HIS A 422 4.07 1.61 -39.69
CA HIS A 422 4.77 2.45 -38.72
C HIS A 422 5.89 1.68 -38.03
N GLU A 423 6.86 2.39 -37.43
CA GLU A 423 7.83 1.73 -36.55
C GLU A 423 7.10 1.20 -35.32
N TRP A 424 7.15 -0.12 -35.12
CA TRP A 424 6.39 -0.78 -34.07
C TRP A 424 6.91 -0.45 -32.67
N ASN A 425 6.00 0.01 -31.79
CA ASN A 425 6.28 0.29 -30.38
C ASN A 425 5.07 -0.08 -29.51
N GLU A 426 5.24 -1.04 -28.58
CA GLU A 426 4.13 -1.53 -27.75
C GLU A 426 3.56 -0.46 -26.81
N ARG A 427 4.42 0.39 -26.23
CA ARG A 427 4.00 1.46 -25.32
C ARG A 427 3.12 2.48 -26.05
N ASP A 428 3.49 2.85 -27.28
CA ASP A 428 2.73 3.81 -28.06
C ASP A 428 1.36 3.24 -28.46
N GLU A 429 1.30 1.96 -28.85
CA GLU A 429 0.03 1.27 -29.11
C GLU A 429 -0.85 1.19 -27.87
N ARG A 430 -0.28 0.89 -26.69
CA ARG A 430 -1.06 0.89 -25.43
C ARG A 430 -1.58 2.28 -25.08
N ASN A 431 -0.76 3.32 -25.23
CA ASN A 431 -1.20 4.71 -25.01
C ASN A 431 -2.29 5.14 -25.99
N GLN A 432 -2.25 4.68 -27.24
CA GLN A 432 -3.33 4.92 -28.22
C GLN A 432 -4.63 4.19 -27.83
N ALA A 433 -4.53 2.97 -27.29
CA ALA A 433 -5.70 2.26 -26.77
C ALA A 433 -6.30 2.99 -25.55
N ILE A 434 -5.45 3.56 -24.69
CA ILE A 434 -5.89 4.45 -23.59
C ILE A 434 -6.60 5.67 -24.15
N GLU A 435 -6.03 6.38 -25.11
CA GLU A 435 -6.64 7.55 -25.77
C GLU A 435 -8.00 7.23 -26.41
N LEU A 436 -8.12 6.06 -27.05
CA LEU A 436 -9.40 5.59 -27.57
C LEU A 436 -10.43 5.42 -26.45
N ALA A 437 -10.01 4.86 -25.31
CA ALA A 437 -10.87 4.66 -24.14
C ALA A 437 -11.32 5.98 -23.49
N GLU A 438 -10.55 7.07 -23.61
CA GLU A 438 -10.93 8.40 -23.11
C GLU A 438 -12.22 8.92 -23.77
N SER A 439 -12.46 8.55 -25.04
CA SER A 439 -13.69 8.91 -25.76
C SER A 439 -14.97 8.35 -25.11
N LEU A 440 -14.83 7.34 -24.24
CA LEU A 440 -15.92 6.70 -23.51
C LEU A 440 -16.11 7.29 -22.10
N SER A 441 -15.48 8.43 -21.78
CA SER A 441 -15.58 9.14 -20.49
C SER A 441 -15.40 8.26 -19.24
N PRO A 442 -14.31 7.48 -19.11
CA PRO A 442 -14.11 6.59 -17.98
C PRO A 442 -13.82 7.34 -16.67
N ASP A 443 -14.25 6.76 -15.56
CA ASP A 443 -13.69 7.07 -14.24
C ASP A 443 -12.57 6.10 -13.86
N TRP A 444 -12.67 4.87 -14.37
CA TRP A 444 -11.69 3.80 -14.23
C TRP A 444 -11.51 3.09 -15.55
N MET A 445 -10.30 2.59 -15.76
CA MET A 445 -9.96 1.72 -16.89
C MET A 445 -9.43 0.38 -16.38
N ILE A 446 -9.64 -0.68 -17.17
CA ILE A 446 -9.04 -2.00 -16.96
C ILE A 446 -8.42 -2.50 -18.26
N SER A 447 -7.11 -2.75 -18.26
CA SER A 447 -6.40 -3.35 -19.39
C SER A 447 -6.57 -4.87 -19.35
N ILE A 448 -6.93 -5.45 -20.49
CA ILE A 448 -7.11 -6.90 -20.65
C ILE A 448 -6.44 -7.31 -21.95
N ASP A 449 -5.60 -8.35 -21.92
CA ASP A 449 -5.04 -8.91 -23.15
C ASP A 449 -6.04 -9.88 -23.81
N HIS A 450 -5.98 -10.05 -25.13
CA HIS A 450 -6.99 -10.81 -25.88
C HIS A 450 -7.05 -12.31 -25.54
N ASP A 451 -6.00 -12.84 -24.89
CA ASP A 451 -5.89 -14.22 -24.42
C ASP A 451 -6.06 -14.35 -22.89
N GLU A 452 -6.60 -13.31 -22.24
CA GLU A 452 -6.94 -13.29 -20.82
C GLU A 452 -8.46 -13.28 -20.60
N ILE A 453 -8.93 -14.02 -19.60
CA ILE A 453 -10.34 -14.04 -19.19
C ILE A 453 -10.41 -13.75 -17.69
N VAL A 454 -11.17 -12.74 -17.29
CA VAL A 454 -11.45 -12.46 -15.87
C VAL A 454 -12.24 -13.62 -15.28
N GLU A 455 -11.78 -14.16 -14.15
CA GLU A 455 -12.38 -15.35 -13.55
C GLU A 455 -13.88 -15.23 -13.22
N ASP A 456 -14.59 -16.35 -13.29
CA ASP A 456 -16.06 -16.41 -13.24
C ASP A 456 -16.67 -15.84 -11.94
N ARG A 457 -15.95 -15.94 -10.82
CA ARG A 457 -16.43 -15.44 -9.52
C ARG A 457 -16.54 -13.91 -9.44
N VAL A 458 -15.82 -13.18 -10.30
CA VAL A 458 -15.76 -11.72 -10.29
C VAL A 458 -17.02 -11.19 -10.95
N THR A 459 -17.66 -10.20 -10.35
CA THR A 459 -18.86 -9.57 -10.92
C THR A 459 -18.62 -8.09 -11.17
N ARG A 460 -19.53 -7.42 -11.91
CA ARG A 460 -19.54 -5.95 -12.01
C ARG A 460 -19.54 -5.29 -10.64
N GLU A 461 -20.24 -5.88 -9.66
CA GLU A 461 -20.28 -5.37 -8.29
C GLU A 461 -18.95 -5.57 -7.55
N SER A 462 -18.25 -6.69 -7.78
CA SER A 462 -16.89 -6.87 -7.25
C SER A 462 -15.95 -5.75 -7.73
N LEU A 463 -16.03 -5.38 -9.01
CA LEU A 463 -15.24 -4.28 -9.58
C LEU A 463 -15.72 -2.90 -9.09
N ALA A 464 -17.04 -2.69 -8.99
CA ALA A 464 -17.62 -1.45 -8.45
C ALA A 464 -17.16 -1.20 -7.02
N ARG A 465 -17.12 -2.24 -6.19
CA ARG A 465 -16.60 -2.19 -4.83
C ARG A 465 -15.14 -1.69 -4.80
N LEU A 466 -14.27 -2.21 -5.67
CA LEU A 466 -12.89 -1.71 -5.78
C LEU A 466 -12.83 -0.24 -6.21
N MET A 467 -13.66 0.18 -7.16
CA MET A 467 -13.75 1.57 -7.62
C MET A 467 -14.22 2.53 -6.51
N ARG A 468 -15.01 2.00 -5.56
CA ARG A 468 -15.55 2.68 -4.38
C ARG A 468 -14.61 2.68 -3.18
N HIS A 469 -13.31 2.42 -3.38
CA HIS A 469 -12.31 2.50 -2.31
C HIS A 469 -12.41 3.86 -1.58
N PRO A 470 -12.59 3.87 -0.24
CA PRO A 470 -12.86 5.12 0.49
C PRO A 470 -11.70 6.11 0.50
N ASN A 471 -10.47 5.60 0.47
CA ASN A 471 -9.28 6.42 0.34
C ASN A 471 -9.12 6.87 -1.13
N PRO A 472 -9.27 8.17 -1.45
CA PRO A 472 -9.15 8.71 -2.82
C PRO A 472 -7.74 8.60 -3.40
N LEU A 473 -6.71 8.39 -2.56
CA LEU A 473 -5.34 8.19 -3.05
C LEU A 473 -5.12 6.81 -3.65
N VAL A 474 -6.05 5.86 -3.49
CA VAL A 474 -5.97 4.57 -4.20
C VAL A 474 -6.35 4.78 -5.67
N GLN A 475 -5.37 4.59 -6.55
CA GLN A 475 -5.45 4.86 -7.98
C GLN A 475 -5.26 3.61 -8.83
N SER A 476 -4.67 2.52 -8.32
CA SER A 476 -4.44 1.32 -9.13
C SER A 476 -4.48 0.00 -8.36
N TYR A 477 -4.93 -1.05 -9.03
CA TYR A 477 -5.01 -2.42 -8.52
C TYR A 477 -4.14 -3.41 -9.28
N ASP A 478 -3.37 -4.17 -8.52
CA ASP A 478 -2.66 -5.36 -9.01
C ASP A 478 -3.60 -6.57 -9.11
N ILE A 479 -3.49 -7.29 -10.22
CA ILE A 479 -4.28 -8.48 -10.56
C ILE A 479 -3.32 -9.67 -10.79
N GLY A 480 -3.68 -10.84 -10.27
CA GLY A 480 -2.90 -12.07 -10.47
C GLY A 480 -3.24 -12.77 -11.79
N PHE A 481 -2.26 -13.42 -12.42
CA PHE A 481 -2.44 -14.19 -13.65
C PHE A 481 -2.27 -15.69 -13.40
N LEU A 482 -3.25 -16.47 -13.82
CA LEU A 482 -3.18 -17.93 -13.82
C LEU A 482 -2.86 -18.41 -15.22
N THR A 483 -1.59 -18.72 -15.46
CA THR A 483 -1.14 -19.23 -16.76
C THR A 483 -1.56 -20.68 -16.92
N HIS A 484 -2.54 -20.92 -17.79
CA HIS A 484 -3.03 -22.25 -18.11
C HIS A 484 -2.08 -23.03 -19.01
N TRP A 485 -2.03 -24.35 -18.81
CA TRP A 485 -1.09 -25.24 -19.49
C TRP A 485 -1.77 -26.54 -19.92
N ASP A 486 -1.74 -26.82 -21.22
CA ASP A 486 -2.35 -27.96 -21.94
C ASP A 486 -3.86 -28.13 -21.81
N THR A 487 -4.45 -27.78 -20.67
CA THR A 487 -5.87 -27.81 -20.38
C THR A 487 -6.28 -26.59 -19.54
N PRO A 488 -7.49 -26.03 -19.76
CA PRO A 488 -8.04 -24.96 -18.93
C PRO A 488 -8.19 -25.32 -17.44
N ARG A 489 -8.00 -26.59 -17.06
CA ARG A 489 -8.11 -27.06 -15.67
C ARG A 489 -6.82 -26.96 -14.87
N LEU A 490 -5.67 -26.77 -15.52
CA LEU A 490 -4.36 -26.76 -14.89
C LEU A 490 -3.67 -25.43 -15.15
N HIS A 491 -2.88 -24.98 -14.18
CA HIS A 491 -2.03 -23.79 -14.32
C HIS A 491 -0.67 -23.99 -13.65
N ARG A 492 0.35 -23.28 -14.14
CA ARG A 492 1.72 -23.33 -13.62
C ARG A 492 1.83 -22.68 -12.25
N THR A 493 2.68 -23.23 -11.38
CA THR A 493 3.02 -22.69 -10.05
C THR A 493 4.50 -22.75 -9.71
N ASP A 494 5.35 -23.18 -10.64
CA ASP A 494 6.81 -23.11 -10.56
C ASP A 494 7.35 -21.74 -11.05
N ARG A 495 8.65 -21.49 -10.85
CA ARG A 495 9.31 -20.27 -11.33
C ARG A 495 9.43 -20.28 -12.86
N PRO A 496 9.20 -19.15 -13.56
CA PRO A 496 8.91 -17.81 -13.05
C PRO A 496 7.41 -17.52 -12.81
N TYR A 497 6.52 -18.48 -13.11
CA TYR A 497 5.07 -18.32 -12.94
C TYR A 497 4.67 -18.05 -11.49
N ALA A 498 5.44 -18.58 -10.53
CA ALA A 498 5.41 -18.19 -9.13
C ALA A 498 6.76 -18.32 -8.43
N ASN A 499 6.90 -17.64 -7.29
CA ASN A 499 8.03 -17.75 -6.38
C ASN A 499 7.56 -18.23 -5.00
N GLY A 500 7.18 -19.50 -4.92
CA GLY A 500 6.46 -20.04 -3.78
C GLY A 500 5.17 -19.25 -3.54
N TYR A 501 5.02 -18.68 -2.35
CA TYR A 501 3.91 -17.79 -2.01
C TYR A 501 4.30 -16.31 -1.99
N SER A 502 5.57 -15.97 -2.23
CA SER A 502 6.03 -14.57 -2.15
C SER A 502 5.62 -13.73 -3.36
N SER A 503 5.42 -14.36 -4.52
CA SER A 503 5.01 -13.68 -5.75
C SER A 503 4.45 -14.67 -6.77
N ASN A 504 3.68 -14.18 -7.74
CA ASN A 504 3.28 -14.86 -8.97
C ASN A 504 3.36 -13.94 -10.18
N MET A 505 3.14 -14.50 -11.37
CA MET A 505 2.73 -13.71 -12.52
C MET A 505 1.53 -12.85 -12.13
N ARG A 506 1.75 -11.54 -12.15
CA ARG A 506 0.79 -10.50 -11.77
C ARG A 506 1.15 -9.20 -12.47
N GLY A 507 0.23 -8.26 -12.44
CA GLY A 507 0.52 -6.89 -12.85
C GLY A 507 -0.62 -5.96 -12.49
N PHE A 508 -0.31 -4.66 -12.42
CA PHE A 508 -1.33 -3.64 -12.37
C PHE A 508 -2.10 -3.64 -13.70
N ARG A 509 -3.43 -3.71 -13.60
CA ARG A 509 -4.34 -3.84 -14.75
C ARG A 509 -5.49 -2.85 -14.67
N MET A 510 -5.88 -2.41 -13.49
CA MET A 510 -7.01 -1.50 -13.27
C MET A 510 -6.51 -0.20 -12.63
N TRP A 511 -6.97 0.94 -13.13
CA TRP A 511 -6.56 2.25 -12.61
C TRP A 511 -7.64 3.31 -12.77
N ARG A 512 -7.59 4.33 -11.90
CA ARG A 512 -8.46 5.50 -11.94
C ARG A 512 -7.98 6.44 -13.04
N PHE A 513 -8.93 6.92 -13.85
CA PHE A 513 -8.67 7.89 -14.90
C PHE A 513 -8.93 9.31 -14.40
N ASN A 514 -8.09 10.25 -14.83
CA ASN A 514 -8.30 11.67 -14.57
C ASN A 514 -8.21 12.46 -15.88
N ALA A 515 -9.34 12.97 -16.33
CA ALA A 515 -9.44 13.76 -17.55
C ALA A 515 -8.68 15.10 -17.48
N ALA A 516 -8.51 15.70 -16.29
CA ALA A 516 -7.79 16.96 -16.13
C ALA A 516 -6.28 16.82 -16.36
N SER A 517 -5.74 15.61 -16.15
CA SER A 517 -4.34 15.29 -16.42
C SER A 517 -4.24 13.80 -16.74
N PRO A 518 -4.54 13.40 -17.99
CA PRO A 518 -4.52 12.02 -18.41
C PRO A 518 -3.12 11.42 -18.25
N ALA A 519 -3.00 10.37 -17.45
CA ALA A 519 -1.73 9.67 -17.28
C ALA A 519 -1.47 8.73 -18.48
N ARG A 520 -0.20 8.54 -18.81
CA ARG A 520 0.26 7.67 -19.90
C ARG A 520 1.30 6.69 -19.40
N ILE A 521 1.44 5.57 -20.09
CA ILE A 521 2.51 4.62 -19.86
C ILE A 521 3.81 5.24 -20.38
N GLN A 522 4.85 5.24 -19.54
CA GLN A 522 6.15 5.84 -19.83
C GLN A 522 7.31 4.84 -19.73
N THR A 523 7.15 3.79 -18.92
CA THR A 523 8.18 2.78 -18.66
C THR A 523 8.46 1.88 -19.88
N GLY A 524 9.44 0.98 -19.77
CA GLY A 524 9.76 -0.02 -20.79
C GLY A 524 10.93 0.35 -21.71
N THR A 525 11.31 -0.59 -22.56
CA THR A 525 12.46 -0.47 -23.48
C THR A 525 12.23 0.57 -24.59
N ARG A 526 13.24 0.82 -25.43
CA ARG A 526 13.11 1.70 -26.61
C ARG A 526 11.98 1.28 -27.56
N LYS A 527 11.69 -0.02 -27.70
CA LYS A 527 10.56 -0.55 -28.47
C LYS A 527 9.24 -0.60 -27.69
N GLY A 528 9.22 -0.04 -26.48
CA GLY A 528 8.07 -0.08 -25.58
C GLY A 528 7.79 -1.45 -24.95
N LEU A 529 8.66 -2.46 -25.16
CA LEU A 529 8.51 -3.75 -24.47
C LEU A 529 8.69 -3.58 -22.96
N HIS A 530 8.00 -4.41 -22.17
CA HIS A 530 8.05 -4.39 -20.70
C HIS A 530 7.62 -3.04 -20.09
N CYS A 531 6.74 -2.31 -20.77
CA CYS A 531 6.18 -1.04 -20.29
C CYS A 531 5.01 -1.19 -19.29
N GLY A 532 4.62 -2.43 -18.95
CA GLY A 532 3.44 -2.68 -18.14
C GLY A 532 2.14 -2.35 -18.89
N ASN A 533 1.02 -2.35 -18.16
CA ASN A 533 -0.32 -2.23 -18.74
C ASN A 533 -1.08 -0.98 -18.27
N VAL A 534 -0.52 -0.22 -17.33
CA VAL A 534 -1.15 0.96 -16.74
C VAL A 534 -0.13 2.09 -16.60
N PRO A 535 -0.57 3.35 -16.56
CA PRO A 535 0.31 4.46 -16.19
C PRO A 535 1.01 4.24 -14.84
N PRO A 536 2.21 4.81 -14.64
CA PRO A 536 2.97 4.62 -13.41
C PRO A 536 2.29 5.32 -12.23
N PHE A 537 2.12 4.58 -11.13
CA PHE A 537 1.66 5.10 -9.83
C PHE A 537 2.67 4.71 -8.75
N SER A 538 2.69 5.48 -7.67
CA SER A 538 3.49 5.23 -6.48
C SER A 538 2.86 4.16 -5.58
N GLU A 539 3.67 3.55 -4.72
CA GLU A 539 3.26 2.49 -3.79
C GLU A 539 2.09 2.90 -2.88
N THR A 540 2.03 4.18 -2.49
CA THR A 540 0.95 4.71 -1.63
C THR A 540 -0.41 4.66 -2.31
N SER A 541 -0.44 4.72 -3.64
CA SER A 541 -1.64 4.72 -4.47
C SER A 541 -2.02 3.36 -5.04
N GLN A 542 -1.22 2.34 -4.78
CA GLN A 542 -1.40 1.00 -5.31
C GLN A 542 -1.95 0.04 -4.24
N ARG A 543 -2.88 -0.82 -4.63
CA ARG A 543 -3.39 -1.91 -3.78
C ARG A 543 -3.36 -3.23 -4.53
N VAL A 544 -3.34 -4.33 -3.78
CA VAL A 544 -3.40 -5.68 -4.34
C VAL A 544 -4.86 -6.12 -4.32
N SER A 545 -5.38 -6.55 -5.46
CA SER A 545 -6.74 -7.08 -5.55
C SER A 545 -6.75 -8.61 -5.37
N GLY A 546 -7.88 -9.13 -4.89
CA GLY A 546 -8.16 -10.57 -4.89
C GLY A 546 -8.49 -11.13 -6.28
N ILE A 547 -8.63 -10.26 -7.28
CA ILE A 547 -9.03 -10.61 -8.65
C ILE A 547 -7.90 -11.36 -9.36
N ARG A 548 -8.30 -12.36 -10.15
CA ARG A 548 -7.40 -13.08 -11.05
C ARG A 548 -7.91 -13.08 -12.48
N MET A 549 -6.97 -13.09 -13.41
CA MET A 549 -7.22 -13.36 -14.82
C MET A 549 -6.64 -14.73 -15.17
N ARG A 550 -7.38 -15.48 -15.97
CA ARG A 550 -6.96 -16.75 -16.55
C ARG A 550 -6.27 -16.44 -17.87
N HIS A 551 -4.99 -16.74 -17.96
CA HIS A 551 -4.17 -16.45 -19.15
C HIS A 551 -4.01 -17.73 -19.97
N PHE A 552 -4.52 -17.71 -21.20
CA PHE A 552 -4.57 -18.85 -22.13
C PHE A 552 -3.51 -18.79 -23.22
N GLY A 553 -2.68 -17.74 -23.23
CA GLY A 553 -1.65 -17.52 -24.25
C GLY A 553 -0.59 -18.61 -24.35
N TYR A 554 -0.47 -19.49 -23.36
CA TYR A 554 0.46 -20.62 -23.32
C TYR A 554 -0.23 -21.98 -23.26
N LEU A 555 -1.56 -22.04 -23.43
CA LEU A 555 -2.34 -23.26 -23.30
C LEU A 555 -1.87 -24.35 -24.28
N ARG A 556 -1.61 -24.01 -25.55
CA ARG A 556 -1.28 -24.98 -26.61
C ARG A 556 0.21 -24.95 -26.92
N GLY A 557 0.83 -26.13 -27.05
CA GLY A 557 2.25 -26.26 -27.38
C GLY A 557 2.69 -25.52 -28.65
N SER A 558 1.83 -25.46 -29.68
CA SER A 558 2.10 -24.71 -30.91
C SER A 558 2.20 -23.20 -30.68
N ASP A 559 1.38 -22.65 -29.78
CA ASP A 559 1.40 -21.21 -29.45
C ASP A 559 2.62 -20.86 -28.62
N ARG A 560 3.00 -21.73 -27.68
CA ARG A 560 4.23 -21.61 -26.90
C ARG A 560 5.46 -21.52 -27.82
N LEU A 561 5.57 -22.43 -28.79
CA LEU A 561 6.66 -22.42 -29.78
C LEU A 561 6.65 -21.16 -30.66
N ARG A 562 5.48 -20.70 -31.09
CA ARG A 562 5.33 -19.46 -31.86
C ARG A 562 5.79 -18.25 -31.05
N LYS A 563 5.26 -18.07 -29.83
CA LYS A 563 5.58 -16.96 -28.95
C LYS A 563 7.08 -16.97 -28.61
N PHE A 564 7.64 -18.12 -28.26
CA PHE A 564 9.08 -18.27 -28.03
C PHE A 564 9.92 -17.77 -29.22
N LYS A 565 9.63 -18.25 -30.44
CA LYS A 565 10.35 -17.81 -31.65
C LYS A 565 10.20 -16.30 -31.88
N ARG A 566 9.00 -15.75 -31.69
CA ARG A 566 8.72 -14.33 -31.90
C ARG A 566 9.56 -13.45 -30.96
N TYR A 567 9.58 -13.77 -29.67
CA TYR A 567 10.36 -13.02 -28.67
C TYR A 567 11.85 -13.24 -28.85
N ALA A 568 12.31 -14.50 -28.79
CA ALA A 568 13.72 -14.84 -28.77
C ALA A 568 14.46 -14.56 -30.08
N ALA A 569 13.78 -14.58 -31.24
CA ALA A 569 14.45 -14.41 -32.53
C ALA A 569 14.25 -13.01 -33.15
N TRP A 570 13.17 -12.29 -32.85
CA TRP A 570 12.81 -11.07 -33.58
C TRP A 570 12.53 -9.85 -32.71
N MET A 571 11.71 -9.97 -31.66
CA MET A 571 11.32 -8.80 -30.85
C MET A 571 12.40 -8.37 -29.88
N ASP A 572 12.97 -9.35 -29.17
CA ASP A 572 13.89 -9.14 -28.05
C ASP A 572 14.98 -10.23 -28.02
N PRO A 573 15.90 -10.23 -29.01
CA PRO A 573 16.93 -11.26 -29.12
C PRO A 573 17.98 -11.17 -28.02
N ASN A 574 18.07 -10.03 -27.32
CA ASN A 574 18.99 -9.80 -26.20
C ASN A 574 18.17 -9.26 -25.02
N PRO A 575 17.35 -10.11 -24.37
CA PRO A 575 16.48 -9.68 -23.29
C PRO A 575 17.31 -9.08 -22.16
N ASN A 576 16.82 -7.96 -21.63
CA ASN A 576 17.40 -7.39 -20.42
C ASN A 576 16.95 -8.26 -19.24
N ASP A 577 17.89 -9.04 -18.67
CA ASP A 577 17.61 -9.92 -17.53
C ASP A 577 16.95 -9.19 -16.36
N ARG A 578 17.21 -7.88 -16.16
CA ARG A 578 16.57 -7.08 -15.10
C ARG A 578 15.09 -6.84 -15.35
N LEU A 579 14.68 -6.68 -16.62
CA LEU A 579 13.27 -6.41 -16.99
C LEU A 579 12.48 -7.70 -17.24
N THR A 580 13.16 -8.76 -17.68
CA THR A 580 12.54 -10.02 -18.13
C THR A 580 12.65 -11.14 -17.11
N GLY A 581 13.60 -11.04 -16.16
CA GLY A 581 13.94 -12.14 -15.26
C GLY A 581 14.72 -13.27 -15.94
N GLY A 582 15.26 -13.04 -17.14
CA GLY A 582 16.00 -14.00 -17.95
C GLY A 582 15.42 -14.19 -19.35
N GLY A 583 15.95 -15.18 -20.08
CA GLY A 583 15.46 -15.51 -21.41
C GLY A 583 14.04 -16.12 -21.44
N TYR A 584 13.49 -16.20 -22.65
CA TYR A 584 12.13 -16.72 -22.90
C TYR A 584 12.01 -18.25 -22.87
N GLY A 585 13.06 -18.98 -22.45
CA GLY A 585 13.07 -20.45 -22.42
C GLY A 585 12.00 -21.07 -21.52
N HIS A 586 11.57 -20.33 -20.49
CA HIS A 586 10.49 -20.74 -19.59
C HIS A 586 9.16 -21.00 -20.31
N ILE A 587 8.91 -20.37 -21.46
CA ILE A 587 7.71 -20.58 -22.30
C ILE A 587 7.63 -22.03 -22.82
N LEU A 588 8.77 -22.69 -23.00
CA LEU A 588 8.87 -24.06 -23.51
C LEU A 588 9.27 -25.09 -22.45
N CYS A 589 9.75 -24.65 -21.29
CA CYS A 589 10.30 -25.55 -20.28
C CYS A 589 9.19 -26.37 -19.60
N GLU A 590 9.34 -27.69 -19.66
CA GLU A 590 8.49 -28.68 -18.98
C GLU A 590 9.26 -29.46 -17.89
N GLU A 591 10.59 -29.30 -17.83
CA GLU A 591 11.43 -29.94 -16.80
C GLU A 591 11.21 -29.28 -15.43
N GLY A 592 10.97 -30.08 -14.40
CA GLY A 592 10.72 -29.58 -13.04
C GLY A 592 9.41 -28.77 -12.90
N MET A 593 8.50 -28.88 -13.87
CA MET A 593 7.24 -28.15 -13.89
C MET A 593 6.34 -28.53 -12.70
N GLU A 594 5.85 -27.51 -12.00
CA GLU A 594 4.83 -27.68 -10.96
C GLU A 594 3.51 -27.09 -11.47
N ILE A 595 2.46 -27.90 -11.43
CA ILE A 595 1.13 -27.53 -11.91
C ILE A 595 0.09 -27.80 -10.82
N ASN A 596 -0.90 -26.92 -10.73
CA ASN A 596 -2.03 -27.08 -9.81
C ASN A 596 -3.35 -27.03 -10.56
N ALA A 597 -4.37 -27.64 -9.96
CA ALA A 597 -5.74 -27.55 -10.44
C ALA A 597 -6.28 -26.13 -10.22
N TYR A 598 -6.89 -25.56 -11.26
CA TYR A 598 -7.61 -24.31 -11.15
C TYR A 598 -8.85 -24.48 -10.27
N SER A 599 -8.97 -23.62 -9.25
CA SER A 599 -10.16 -23.51 -8.41
C SER A 599 -10.77 -22.11 -8.55
N PRO A 600 -12.03 -21.97 -8.98
CA PRO A 600 -12.72 -20.68 -9.01
C PRO A 600 -13.10 -20.20 -7.60
N ARG A 601 -13.16 -21.11 -6.61
CA ARG A 601 -13.48 -20.81 -5.22
C ARG A 601 -12.20 -20.52 -4.44
N ASN A 602 -11.87 -19.25 -4.31
CA ASN A 602 -10.69 -18.75 -3.59
C ASN A 602 -10.98 -17.50 -2.75
N GLY A 603 -12.25 -17.06 -2.69
CA GLY A 603 -12.60 -15.80 -2.05
C GLY A 603 -12.26 -15.78 -0.56
N ILE A 604 -11.92 -14.59 -0.05
CA ILE A 604 -11.44 -14.39 1.31
C ILE A 604 -12.45 -13.54 2.08
N VAL A 605 -12.83 -14.02 3.26
CA VAL A 605 -13.57 -13.27 4.27
C VAL A 605 -12.59 -12.78 5.31
N PHE A 606 -12.44 -11.47 5.43
CA PHE A 606 -11.72 -10.86 6.54
C PHE A 606 -12.64 -10.75 7.76
N SER A 607 -12.12 -11.05 8.94
CA SER A 607 -12.85 -10.76 10.17
C SER A 607 -11.99 -10.18 11.28
N MET A 608 -12.64 -9.44 12.16
CA MET A 608 -12.00 -8.80 13.31
C MET A 608 -12.97 -8.75 14.48
N LEU A 609 -12.47 -9.05 15.67
CA LEU A 609 -13.20 -8.78 16.91
C LEU A 609 -12.95 -7.32 17.30
N MET A 610 -14.02 -6.62 17.68
CA MET A 610 -13.99 -5.21 18.03
C MET A 610 -14.71 -4.98 19.35
N HIS A 611 -14.17 -4.10 20.17
CA HIS A 611 -14.76 -3.66 21.44
C HIS A 611 -14.48 -2.17 21.68
N SER A 612 -15.08 -1.59 22.72
CA SER A 612 -15.04 -0.14 23.02
C SER A 612 -13.66 0.43 23.35
N GLY A 613 -12.67 -0.42 23.63
CA GLY A 613 -11.29 0.00 23.91
C GLY A 613 -10.38 0.00 22.68
N GLU A 614 -10.90 -0.38 21.51
CA GLU A 614 -10.11 -0.48 20.29
C GLU A 614 -9.88 0.88 19.63
N ARG A 615 -8.74 0.98 18.96
CA ARG A 615 -8.32 2.23 18.30
C ARG A 615 -8.84 2.25 16.86
N SER A 616 -9.60 3.27 16.51
CA SER A 616 -10.20 3.40 15.17
C SER A 616 -9.18 3.39 14.03
N TRP A 617 -7.97 3.92 14.24
CA TRP A 617 -6.92 3.91 13.22
C TRP A 617 -6.30 2.54 12.94
N ASP A 618 -6.36 1.59 13.88
CA ASP A 618 -5.93 0.22 13.62
C ASP A 618 -6.89 -0.46 12.65
N LEU A 619 -8.21 -0.26 12.86
CA LEU A 619 -9.24 -0.68 11.91
C LEU A 619 -8.99 -0.06 10.54
N TYR A 620 -8.79 1.26 10.46
CA TYR A 620 -8.48 1.93 9.18
C TYR A 620 -7.29 1.31 8.46
N ARG A 621 -6.16 1.08 9.16
CA ARG A 621 -4.94 0.53 8.56
C ARG A 621 -5.17 -0.84 7.93
N HIS A 622 -5.89 -1.71 8.63
CA HIS A 622 -6.25 -3.03 8.14
C HIS A 622 -7.13 -2.95 6.90
N LEU A 623 -8.21 -2.17 6.96
CA LEU A 623 -9.16 -2.07 5.87
C LEU A 623 -8.54 -1.41 4.63
N ASP A 624 -7.81 -0.30 4.78
CA ASP A 624 -7.12 0.37 3.67
C ASP A 624 -6.10 -0.56 2.97
N THR A 625 -5.50 -1.49 3.70
CA THR A 625 -4.55 -2.47 3.16
C THR A 625 -5.24 -3.66 2.49
N LEU A 626 -6.26 -4.24 3.15
CA LEU A 626 -6.85 -5.53 2.78
C LEU A 626 -8.11 -5.41 1.91
N TYR A 627 -8.75 -4.23 1.82
CA TYR A 627 -10.04 -4.06 1.16
C TYR A 627 -10.03 -4.57 -0.29
N GLY A 628 -8.94 -4.31 -1.03
CA GLY A 628 -8.78 -4.80 -2.40
C GLY A 628 -8.66 -6.32 -2.49
N LEU A 629 -8.03 -6.96 -1.50
CA LEU A 629 -7.76 -8.40 -1.48
C LEU A 629 -9.01 -9.21 -1.16
N VAL A 630 -9.78 -8.77 -0.17
CA VAL A 630 -10.83 -9.57 0.46
C VAL A 630 -12.18 -9.31 -0.18
N ASP A 631 -13.05 -10.32 -0.20
CA ASP A 631 -14.37 -10.26 -0.83
C ASP A 631 -15.44 -9.77 0.14
N LYS A 632 -15.26 -10.07 1.43
CA LYS A 632 -16.17 -9.71 2.52
C LYS A 632 -15.38 -9.28 3.75
N ILE A 633 -15.94 -8.34 4.51
CA ILE A 633 -15.38 -7.86 5.77
C ILE A 633 -16.47 -7.99 6.83
N ILE A 634 -16.19 -8.78 7.87
CA ILE A 634 -17.11 -9.02 8.98
C ILE A 634 -16.45 -8.54 10.27
N LEU A 635 -17.05 -7.53 10.90
CA LEU A 635 -16.65 -7.04 12.21
C LEU A 635 -17.59 -7.61 13.26
N VAL A 636 -17.03 -8.18 14.32
CA VAL A 636 -17.81 -8.72 15.44
C VAL A 636 -17.70 -7.76 16.61
N TRP A 637 -18.82 -7.14 16.97
CA TRP A 637 -18.90 -6.29 18.14
C TRP A 637 -19.12 -7.14 19.39
N THR A 638 -18.17 -7.10 20.33
CA THR A 638 -18.17 -7.97 21.51
C THR A 638 -18.63 -7.28 22.79
N ASP A 639 -18.94 -5.99 22.75
CA ASP A 639 -19.45 -5.26 23.90
C ASP A 639 -20.97 -5.13 23.88
N SER A 640 -21.56 -4.98 25.07
CA SER A 640 -22.97 -4.61 25.20
C SER A 640 -23.23 -3.13 24.93
N ALA A 641 -22.18 -2.29 24.96
CA ALA A 641 -22.26 -0.87 24.66
C ALA A 641 -22.47 -0.60 23.16
N GLU A 642 -22.82 0.63 22.80
CA GLU A 642 -22.90 1.02 21.39
C GLU A 642 -21.52 1.16 20.74
N ILE A 643 -21.46 0.91 19.43
CA ILE A 643 -20.23 1.10 18.63
C ILE A 643 -19.93 2.61 18.54
N PRO A 644 -18.71 3.05 18.92
CA PRO A 644 -18.25 4.43 18.77
C PRO A 644 -18.39 4.97 17.34
N ASP A 645 -18.67 6.26 17.21
CA ASP A 645 -18.95 6.92 15.91
C ASP A 645 -17.76 6.89 14.94
N ASP A 646 -16.53 6.98 15.46
CA ASP A 646 -15.30 6.92 14.65
C ASP A 646 -15.09 5.53 14.04
N ILE A 647 -15.26 4.47 14.82
CA ILE A 647 -15.22 3.07 14.36
C ILE A 647 -16.35 2.82 13.36
N ARG A 648 -17.57 3.28 13.67
CA ARG A 648 -18.73 3.12 12.78
C ARG A 648 -18.49 3.82 11.44
N THR A 649 -18.00 5.06 11.45
CA THR A 649 -17.71 5.83 10.23
C THR A 649 -16.71 5.10 9.34
N ILE A 650 -15.64 4.53 9.91
CA ILE A 650 -14.67 3.74 9.15
C ILE A 650 -15.32 2.46 8.60
N ALA A 651 -16.04 1.72 9.44
CA ALA A 651 -16.69 0.48 9.03
C ALA A 651 -17.70 0.69 7.89
N ASP A 652 -18.51 1.75 7.98
CA ASP A 652 -19.51 2.12 6.97
C ASP A 652 -18.83 2.53 5.66
N ALA A 653 -17.75 3.32 5.73
CA ALA A 653 -16.98 3.71 4.56
C ALA A 653 -16.45 2.48 3.80
N PHE A 654 -15.95 1.47 4.51
CA PHE A 654 -15.47 0.22 3.94
C PHE A 654 -16.55 -0.87 3.77
N GLU A 655 -17.84 -0.51 3.88
CA GLU A 655 -18.98 -1.42 3.66
C GLU A 655 -18.90 -2.71 4.50
N CYS A 656 -18.40 -2.60 5.73
CA CYS A 656 -18.25 -3.72 6.64
C CYS A 656 -19.61 -4.26 7.07
N LYS A 657 -19.69 -5.58 7.25
CA LYS A 657 -20.85 -6.23 7.89
C LYS A 657 -20.60 -6.36 9.38
N TRP A 658 -21.64 -6.16 10.18
CA TRP A 658 -21.57 -6.28 11.63
C TRP A 658 -22.28 -7.54 12.12
N VAL A 659 -21.66 -8.20 13.08
CA VAL A 659 -22.30 -9.20 13.94
C VAL A 659 -22.20 -8.72 15.38
N HIS A 660 -23.32 -8.63 16.08
CA HIS A 660 -23.30 -8.36 17.52
C HIS A 660 -23.26 -9.68 18.29
N SER A 661 -22.16 -9.93 18.97
CA SER A 661 -21.98 -11.11 19.81
C SER A 661 -21.25 -10.70 21.08
N PRO A 662 -21.98 -10.19 22.09
CA PRO A 662 -21.39 -9.81 23.37
C PRO A 662 -20.55 -10.94 23.97
N PHE A 663 -19.37 -10.60 24.49
CA PHE A 663 -18.53 -11.53 25.21
C PHE A 663 -19.20 -11.91 26.53
N GLU A 664 -19.45 -13.21 26.71
CA GLU A 664 -19.87 -13.76 28.00
C GLU A 664 -18.74 -14.67 28.50
N GLU A 665 -18.36 -14.53 29.77
CA GLU A 665 -17.29 -15.34 30.37
C GLU A 665 -17.56 -16.85 30.28
N SER A 666 -18.83 -17.25 30.28
CA SER A 666 -19.28 -18.63 30.16
C SER A 666 -19.10 -19.21 28.74
N SER A 667 -19.13 -18.39 27.69
CA SER A 667 -19.17 -18.83 26.29
C SER A 667 -17.92 -18.51 25.46
N SER A 668 -16.94 -17.80 26.05
CA SER A 668 -15.60 -17.52 25.51
C SER A 668 -15.56 -16.69 24.23
N LEU A 669 -14.37 -16.23 23.84
CA LEU A 669 -14.20 -15.51 22.57
C LEU A 669 -14.55 -16.39 21.35
N ALA A 670 -14.41 -17.73 21.47
CA ALA A 670 -14.68 -18.66 20.37
C ALA A 670 -16.11 -18.51 19.81
N LYS A 671 -17.10 -18.22 20.67
CA LYS A 671 -18.47 -17.89 20.24
C LYS A 671 -18.50 -16.68 19.31
N CYS A 672 -17.77 -15.63 19.65
CA CYS A 672 -17.69 -14.39 18.87
C CYS A 672 -17.05 -14.62 17.50
N ARG A 673 -15.92 -15.35 17.43
CA ARG A 673 -15.31 -15.72 16.14
C ARG A 673 -16.22 -16.60 15.30
N ASN A 674 -16.87 -17.57 15.92
CA ASN A 674 -17.80 -18.46 15.25
C ASN A 674 -19.02 -17.72 14.69
N ALA A 675 -19.48 -16.65 15.35
CA ALA A 675 -20.55 -15.79 14.83
C ALA A 675 -20.15 -15.12 13.49
N ALA A 676 -18.88 -14.77 13.30
CA ALA A 676 -18.39 -14.30 12.00
C ALA A 676 -18.38 -15.42 10.94
N ILE A 677 -18.03 -16.66 11.32
CA ILE A 677 -18.07 -17.83 10.43
C ILE A 677 -19.52 -18.12 10.00
N ASP A 678 -20.48 -17.99 10.90
CA ASP A 678 -21.89 -18.19 10.60
C ASP A 678 -22.39 -17.16 9.59
N LEU A 679 -22.13 -15.86 9.82
CA LEU A 679 -22.49 -14.82 8.85
C LEU A 679 -21.77 -15.03 7.50
N ALA A 680 -20.50 -15.46 7.51
CA ALA A 680 -19.77 -15.77 6.29
C ALA A 680 -20.45 -16.89 5.47
N HIS A 681 -21.03 -17.89 6.15
CA HIS A 681 -21.79 -18.94 5.47
C HIS A 681 -23.15 -18.46 4.96
N GLU A 682 -23.81 -17.54 5.66
CA GLU A 682 -25.09 -16.94 5.25
C GLU A 682 -24.95 -16.05 3.99
N GLU A 683 -23.84 -15.34 3.85
CA GLU A 683 -23.52 -14.50 2.68
C GLU A 683 -23.25 -15.31 1.38
N GLY A 684 -23.31 -16.64 1.43
CA GLY A 684 -23.20 -17.53 0.28
C GLY A 684 -21.78 -18.01 -0.01
N VAL A 685 -21.51 -19.30 0.22
CA VAL A 685 -20.15 -19.88 0.17
C VAL A 685 -19.65 -20.25 -1.23
N GLN A 686 -20.45 -20.04 -2.29
CA GLN A 686 -20.11 -20.57 -3.61
C GLN A 686 -18.79 -20.02 -4.18
N SER A 687 -18.46 -18.76 -3.89
CA SER A 687 -17.19 -18.13 -4.28
C SER A 687 -16.17 -18.02 -3.13
N LEU A 688 -16.64 -18.06 -1.88
CA LEU A 688 -15.82 -17.90 -0.67
C LEU A 688 -15.17 -19.22 -0.27
N ARG A 689 -13.87 -19.19 0.04
CA ARG A 689 -13.14 -20.38 0.51
C ARG A 689 -12.45 -20.14 1.83
N TRP A 690 -11.97 -18.94 2.09
CA TRP A 690 -11.03 -18.69 3.17
C TRP A 690 -11.59 -17.69 4.17
N MET A 691 -11.37 -17.98 5.45
CA MET A 691 -11.54 -17.06 6.56
C MET A 691 -10.17 -16.53 6.97
N LEU A 692 -10.05 -15.22 7.17
CA LEU A 692 -8.82 -14.50 7.55
C LEU A 692 -9.13 -13.60 8.77
N PRO A 693 -9.14 -14.14 9.99
CA PRO A 693 -9.30 -13.34 11.19
C PRO A 693 -7.99 -12.65 11.57
N PHE A 694 -8.02 -11.36 11.83
CA PHE A 694 -6.95 -10.63 12.54
C PHE A 694 -7.49 -9.97 13.82
N ASP A 695 -6.57 -9.63 14.70
CA ASP A 695 -6.79 -8.73 15.82
C ASP A 695 -6.39 -7.28 15.44
N PRO A 696 -7.02 -6.25 16.03
CA PRO A 696 -6.72 -4.85 15.68
C PRO A 696 -5.23 -4.48 15.83
N ASP A 697 -4.53 -5.09 16.78
CA ASP A 697 -3.13 -4.85 17.12
C ASP A 697 -2.12 -5.74 16.36
N GLU A 698 -2.57 -6.55 15.40
CA GLU A 698 -1.75 -7.36 14.50
C GLU A 698 -1.49 -6.62 13.19
N HIS A 699 -0.25 -6.28 12.84
CA HIS A 699 0.08 -5.52 11.62
C HIS A 699 0.99 -6.31 10.68
N LEU A 700 0.67 -6.30 9.38
CA LEU A 700 1.54 -6.83 8.33
C LEU A 700 2.87 -6.05 8.31
N ALA A 701 3.98 -6.76 8.18
CA ALA A 701 5.31 -6.16 8.26
C ALA A 701 5.70 -5.46 6.94
N ALA A 702 5.30 -6.03 5.80
CA ALA A 702 5.51 -5.50 4.47
C ALA A 702 4.19 -5.53 3.70
N PRO A 703 3.28 -4.55 3.92
CA PRO A 703 1.88 -4.63 3.49
C PRO A 703 1.66 -5.09 2.05
N VAL A 704 2.36 -4.52 1.06
CA VAL A 704 2.18 -4.91 -0.34
C VAL A 704 2.60 -6.38 -0.58
N ASN A 705 3.78 -6.77 -0.12
CA ASN A 705 4.32 -8.13 -0.32
C ASN A 705 3.54 -9.19 0.46
N ASP A 706 3.14 -8.88 1.68
CA ASP A 706 2.38 -9.79 2.53
C ASP A 706 0.96 -10.01 1.98
N VAL A 707 0.34 -8.98 1.38
CA VAL A 707 -0.98 -9.12 0.73
C VAL A 707 -0.89 -9.90 -0.59
N ILE A 708 0.19 -9.77 -1.36
CA ILE A 708 0.47 -10.67 -2.50
C ILE A 708 0.52 -12.11 -2.02
N ALA A 709 1.23 -12.34 -0.92
CA ALA A 709 1.34 -13.67 -0.35
C ALA A 709 0.00 -14.23 0.13
N LEU A 710 -0.85 -13.41 0.77
CA LEU A 710 -2.20 -13.82 1.13
C LEU A 710 -3.04 -14.23 -0.08
N ARG A 711 -2.97 -13.49 -1.21
CA ARG A 711 -3.62 -13.91 -2.46
C ARG A 711 -3.13 -15.29 -2.91
N ARG A 712 -1.81 -15.51 -2.90
CA ARG A 712 -1.21 -16.82 -3.28
C ARG A 712 -1.63 -17.95 -2.36
N MET A 713 -1.69 -17.67 -1.05
CA MET A 713 -2.17 -18.63 -0.07
C MET A 713 -3.62 -19.05 -0.34
N ALA A 714 -4.45 -18.12 -0.83
CA ALA A 714 -5.85 -18.37 -1.17
C ALA A 714 -6.05 -19.25 -2.41
N GLU A 715 -5.06 -19.29 -3.31
CA GLU A 715 -5.10 -20.08 -4.55
C GLU A 715 -4.82 -21.57 -4.31
N VAL A 716 -4.27 -21.92 -3.14
CA VAL A 716 -3.90 -23.30 -2.81
C VAL A 716 -5.14 -24.17 -2.59
N THR A 717 -5.20 -25.32 -3.27
CA THR A 717 -6.36 -26.20 -3.23
C THR A 717 -6.22 -27.38 -2.29
N ASP A 718 -5.00 -27.74 -1.87
CA ASP A 718 -4.67 -28.93 -1.07
C ASP A 718 -4.32 -28.60 0.40
N SER A 719 -4.56 -27.36 0.84
CA SER A 719 -4.39 -26.91 2.23
C SER A 719 -5.73 -26.54 2.84
N LEU A 720 -5.91 -26.81 4.14
CA LEU A 720 -7.09 -26.40 4.90
C LEU A 720 -6.81 -25.20 5.82
N GLY A 721 -5.55 -24.84 6.00
CA GLY A 721 -5.19 -23.67 6.80
C GLY A 721 -3.73 -23.26 6.71
N TRP A 722 -3.47 -22.10 7.29
CA TRP A 722 -2.18 -21.44 7.35
C TRP A 722 -1.86 -20.99 8.77
N MET A 723 -0.74 -21.48 9.26
CA MET A 723 -0.12 -21.07 10.51
C MET A 723 0.70 -19.81 10.25
N MET A 724 0.34 -18.71 10.91
CA MET A 724 1.09 -17.46 10.84
C MET A 724 2.01 -17.32 12.05
N GLN A 725 3.16 -16.68 11.85
CA GLN A 725 4.12 -16.38 12.90
C GLN A 725 4.01 -14.90 13.32
N PHE A 726 4.18 -14.63 14.61
CA PHE A 726 4.01 -13.31 15.19
C PHE A 726 5.23 -12.86 15.97
N ARG A 727 5.67 -11.61 15.73
CA ARG A 727 6.58 -10.87 16.60
C ARG A 727 5.76 -10.09 17.61
N ASN A 728 5.68 -10.61 18.83
CA ASN A 728 4.95 -9.99 19.93
C ASN A 728 5.87 -8.95 20.59
N HIS A 729 5.68 -7.68 20.26
CA HIS A 729 6.50 -6.56 20.72
C HIS A 729 6.16 -6.20 22.18
N ARG A 730 7.20 -5.87 22.96
CA ARG A 730 7.11 -5.39 24.34
C ARG A 730 7.49 -3.91 24.41
N SER A 731 7.19 -3.27 25.54
CA SER A 731 7.50 -1.86 25.81
C SER A 731 9.00 -1.53 25.79
N ASP A 732 9.86 -2.50 26.07
CA ASP A 732 11.33 -2.39 26.07
C ASP A 732 11.96 -2.53 24.67
N GLY A 733 11.14 -2.71 23.62
CA GLY A 733 11.59 -2.91 22.24
C GLY A 733 12.02 -4.34 21.91
N GLN A 734 12.00 -5.27 22.87
CA GLN A 734 12.20 -6.69 22.62
C GLN A 734 10.92 -7.35 22.09
N PHE A 735 11.04 -8.53 21.47
CA PHE A 735 9.89 -9.31 21.02
C PHE A 735 10.05 -10.80 21.30
N ASN A 736 8.92 -11.49 21.44
CA ASN A 736 8.83 -12.95 21.48
C ASN A 736 8.10 -13.48 20.24
N MET A 737 8.45 -14.69 19.80
CA MET A 737 7.77 -15.35 18.70
C MET A 737 6.59 -16.22 19.19
N SER A 738 5.45 -16.14 18.50
CA SER A 738 4.33 -17.08 18.65
C SER A 738 3.79 -17.50 17.28
N GLU A 739 2.95 -18.53 17.25
CA GLU A 739 2.39 -19.10 16.02
C GLU A 739 0.91 -19.42 16.24
N THR A 740 0.04 -19.05 15.31
CA THR A 740 -1.38 -19.47 15.34
C THR A 740 -1.98 -19.54 13.94
N VAL A 741 -3.03 -20.35 13.78
CA VAL A 741 -3.75 -20.44 12.50
C VAL A 741 -4.60 -19.19 12.33
N ARG A 742 -4.28 -18.39 11.31
CA ARG A 742 -5.00 -17.14 10.96
C ARG A 742 -5.57 -17.13 9.56
N MET A 743 -5.47 -18.23 8.82
CA MET A 743 -6.25 -18.39 7.59
C MET A 743 -6.66 -19.85 7.45
N PHE A 744 -7.94 -20.12 7.25
CA PHE A 744 -8.46 -21.48 7.19
C PHE A 744 -9.69 -21.56 6.29
N THR A 745 -10.01 -22.77 5.83
CA THR A 745 -11.11 -22.96 4.89
C THR A 745 -12.47 -22.86 5.56
N LEU A 746 -13.40 -22.13 4.93
CA LEU A 746 -14.83 -22.24 5.13
C LEU A 746 -15.32 -23.51 4.45
N ASP A 747 -15.48 -24.59 5.22
CA ASP A 747 -15.89 -25.89 4.70
C ASP A 747 -17.41 -26.00 4.57
N ASP A 748 -17.88 -26.68 3.53
CA ASP A 748 -19.31 -26.83 3.25
C ASP A 748 -20.05 -27.63 4.33
N GLN A 749 -19.32 -28.44 5.11
CA GLN A 749 -19.87 -29.23 6.21
C GLN A 749 -19.97 -28.43 7.52
N ARG A 750 -19.49 -27.17 7.53
CA ARG A 750 -19.46 -26.26 8.68
C ARG A 750 -18.75 -26.81 9.91
N VAL A 751 -17.76 -27.69 9.71
CA VAL A 751 -16.97 -28.33 10.77
C VAL A 751 -15.87 -27.41 11.29
N MET A 752 -15.26 -26.60 10.43
CA MET A 752 -14.15 -25.70 10.75
C MET A 752 -14.62 -24.54 11.64
N ARG A 753 -14.57 -24.76 12.95
CA ARG A 753 -15.05 -23.83 13.98
C ARG A 753 -14.06 -23.73 15.14
N TYR A 754 -14.07 -22.57 15.79
CA TYR A 754 -13.30 -22.34 16.99
C TYR A 754 -13.87 -23.07 18.20
N SER A 755 -13.00 -23.65 19.02
CA SER A 755 -13.29 -24.20 20.34
C SER A 755 -12.30 -23.65 21.39
N GLY A 756 -12.55 -23.93 22.67
CA GLY A 756 -11.67 -23.55 23.78
C GLY A 756 -12.01 -22.22 24.45
N ARG A 757 -11.84 -22.16 25.78
CA ARG A 757 -12.28 -21.02 26.61
C ARG A 757 -11.27 -19.87 26.68
N VAL A 758 -9.97 -20.19 26.72
CA VAL A 758 -8.88 -19.19 26.92
C VAL A 758 -8.07 -18.98 25.65
N HIS A 759 -7.87 -20.04 24.88
CA HIS A 759 -7.23 -19.99 23.57
C HIS A 759 -8.21 -20.56 22.56
N GLU A 760 -8.74 -19.69 21.71
CA GLU A 760 -9.55 -20.10 20.58
C GLU A 760 -8.68 -20.94 19.64
N ARG A 761 -9.15 -22.15 19.36
CA ARG A 761 -8.40 -23.21 18.69
C ARG A 761 -9.25 -23.86 17.60
N LEU A 762 -8.62 -24.39 16.57
CA LEU A 762 -9.29 -25.12 15.47
C LEU A 762 -9.00 -26.64 15.53
N GLU A 763 -8.26 -27.08 16.53
CA GLU A 763 -7.74 -28.44 16.66
C GLU A 763 -8.84 -29.48 16.78
N ASP A 764 -9.95 -29.16 17.46
CA ASP A 764 -11.09 -30.08 17.58
C ASP A 764 -11.79 -30.27 16.23
N ALA A 765 -11.97 -29.18 15.47
CA ALA A 765 -12.48 -29.24 14.10
C ALA A 765 -11.54 -30.05 13.19
N MET A 766 -10.23 -29.87 13.31
CA MET A 766 -9.24 -30.65 12.54
C MET A 766 -9.28 -32.15 12.89
N LYS A 767 -9.44 -32.51 14.18
CA LYS A 767 -9.61 -33.90 14.61
C LYS A 767 -10.90 -34.50 14.07
N GLU A 768 -11.99 -33.75 14.06
CA GLU A 768 -13.27 -34.18 13.50
C GLU A 768 -13.19 -34.41 11.99
N LEU A 769 -12.54 -33.51 11.25
CA LEU A 769 -12.27 -33.74 9.83
C LEU A 769 -11.41 -35.01 9.63
N GLY A 770 -10.41 -35.22 10.47
CA GLY A 770 -9.58 -36.42 10.50
C GLY A 770 -10.38 -37.71 10.71
N SER A 771 -11.34 -37.71 11.64
CA SER A 771 -12.20 -38.88 11.89
C SER A 771 -13.14 -39.20 10.72
N ARG A 772 -13.42 -38.20 9.87
CA ARG A 772 -14.17 -38.34 8.61
C ARG A 772 -13.28 -38.73 7.42
N GLY A 773 -12.00 -39.01 7.63
CA GLY A 773 -11.04 -39.40 6.58
C GLY A 773 -10.45 -38.22 5.79
N ILE A 774 -10.68 -36.98 6.24
CA ILE A 774 -10.07 -35.78 5.65
C ILE A 774 -8.82 -35.45 6.47
N HIS A 775 -7.64 -35.54 5.84
CA HIS A 775 -6.38 -35.21 6.53
C HIS A 775 -6.04 -33.73 6.35
N PRO A 776 -6.28 -32.86 7.37
CA PRO A 776 -6.03 -31.44 7.26
C PRO A 776 -4.53 -31.17 7.06
N LYS A 777 -4.18 -30.50 5.96
CA LYS A 777 -2.84 -29.97 5.73
C LYS A 777 -2.81 -28.51 6.18
N ILE A 778 -1.89 -28.19 7.08
CA ILE A 778 -1.61 -26.83 7.53
C ILE A 778 -0.20 -26.45 7.07
N ARG A 779 -0.05 -25.26 6.50
CA ARG A 779 1.23 -24.73 5.99
C ARG A 779 1.63 -23.48 6.77
N TYR A 780 2.91 -23.15 6.82
CA TYR A 780 3.35 -21.85 7.36
C TYR A 780 3.14 -20.73 6.33
N SER A 781 2.72 -19.55 6.78
CA SER A 781 2.76 -18.34 5.95
C SER A 781 4.21 -17.98 5.58
N PRO A 782 4.45 -17.35 4.41
CA PRO A 782 5.78 -16.94 3.99
C PRO A 782 6.23 -15.61 4.65
N PHE A 783 5.42 -15.05 5.54
CA PHE A 783 5.65 -13.77 6.22
C PHE A 783 5.36 -13.87 7.72
N ILE A 784 5.80 -12.84 8.44
CA ILE A 784 5.66 -12.68 9.89
C ILE A 784 4.84 -11.42 10.18
N ILE A 785 3.90 -11.52 11.12
CA ILE A 785 3.04 -10.42 11.57
C ILE A 785 3.67 -9.74 12.80
N ASN A 786 3.60 -8.41 12.89
CA ASN A 786 3.94 -7.69 14.11
C ASN A 786 2.70 -7.60 15.00
N HIS A 787 2.81 -7.97 16.27
CA HIS A 787 1.71 -7.91 17.22
C HIS A 787 2.09 -7.00 18.39
N TYR A 788 1.31 -5.94 18.60
CA TYR A 788 1.59 -4.89 19.58
C TYR A 788 0.73 -4.97 20.86
N GLY A 789 -0.08 -6.03 21.01
CA GLY A 789 -0.98 -6.21 22.15
C GLY A 789 -0.31 -6.40 23.50
N LEU A 790 1.01 -6.58 23.53
CA LEU A 790 1.85 -6.69 24.72
C LEU A 790 2.75 -5.46 24.95
N ALA A 791 2.69 -4.45 24.07
CA ALA A 791 3.40 -3.18 24.24
C ALA A 791 2.59 -2.21 25.11
N LYS A 792 2.08 -2.70 26.24
CA LYS A 792 1.29 -1.94 27.23
C LYS A 792 2.18 -1.57 28.43
N SER A 793 1.69 -0.68 29.30
CA SER A 793 2.40 -0.39 30.55
C SER A 793 2.48 -1.64 31.44
N ASP A 794 3.45 -1.69 32.35
CA ASP A 794 3.64 -2.85 33.23
C ASP A 794 2.37 -3.20 34.03
N GLN A 795 1.63 -2.17 34.48
CA GLN A 795 0.37 -2.36 35.21
C GLN A 795 -0.72 -2.98 34.32
N GLN A 796 -0.92 -2.46 33.11
CA GLN A 796 -1.92 -2.99 32.17
C GLN A 796 -1.59 -4.41 31.74
N MET A 797 -0.29 -4.74 31.67
CA MET A 797 0.17 -6.09 31.42
C MET A 797 -0.13 -7.01 32.60
N GLN A 798 0.13 -6.60 33.84
CA GLN A 798 -0.23 -7.39 35.02
C GLN A 798 -1.73 -7.66 35.10
N ASP A 799 -2.57 -6.65 34.95
CA ASP A 799 -4.03 -6.81 34.98
C ASP A 799 -4.53 -7.80 33.90
N LYS A 800 -3.95 -7.72 32.69
CA LYS A 800 -4.22 -8.65 31.60
C LYS A 800 -3.84 -10.08 32.01
N LEU A 801 -2.62 -10.27 32.50
CA LEU A 801 -2.07 -11.58 32.88
C LEU A 801 -2.84 -12.21 34.06
N GLU A 802 -3.26 -11.43 35.06
CA GLU A 802 -4.08 -11.90 36.18
C GLU A 802 -5.45 -12.39 35.72
N ARG A 803 -6.08 -11.68 34.77
CA ARG A 803 -7.34 -12.11 34.15
C ARG A 803 -7.16 -13.43 33.39
N TYR A 804 -6.09 -13.57 32.60
CA TYR A 804 -5.77 -14.82 31.90
C TYR A 804 -5.55 -15.98 32.88
N THR A 805 -4.83 -15.74 33.97
CA THR A 805 -4.58 -16.72 35.03
C THR A 805 -5.89 -17.20 35.66
N THR A 806 -6.79 -16.27 35.96
CA THR A 806 -8.13 -16.58 36.51
C THR A 806 -8.95 -17.45 35.57
N LEU A 807 -8.96 -17.12 34.26
CA LEU A 807 -9.66 -17.91 33.25
C LEU A 807 -9.05 -19.32 33.08
N LEU A 808 -7.72 -19.43 33.14
CA LEU A 808 -7.03 -20.72 33.08
C LEU A 808 -7.36 -21.60 34.29
N HIS A 809 -7.38 -21.03 35.50
CA HIS A 809 -7.81 -21.77 36.68
C HIS A 809 -9.26 -22.25 36.57
N ALA A 810 -10.17 -21.43 36.04
CA ALA A 810 -11.55 -21.85 35.79
C ALA A 810 -11.62 -22.99 34.76
N ALA A 811 -10.88 -22.88 33.66
CA ALA A 811 -10.83 -23.89 32.60
C ALA A 811 -10.23 -25.23 33.08
N ILE A 812 -9.22 -25.19 33.95
CA ILE A 812 -8.62 -26.38 34.58
C ILE A 812 -9.59 -27.04 35.55
N LYS A 813 -10.38 -26.27 36.30
CA LYS A 813 -11.39 -26.82 37.20
C LYS A 813 -12.47 -27.60 36.43
N GLU A 814 -12.84 -27.13 35.25
CA GLU A 814 -13.83 -27.80 34.40
C GLU A 814 -13.27 -29.02 33.68
N ASN A 815 -12.06 -28.91 33.11
CA ASN A 815 -11.39 -30.02 32.46
C ASN A 815 -9.91 -30.09 32.85
N PRO A 816 -9.57 -30.84 33.92
CA PRO A 816 -8.20 -30.95 34.39
C PRO A 816 -7.31 -31.81 33.49
N TYR A 817 -7.88 -32.54 32.53
CA TYR A 817 -7.15 -33.40 31.61
C TYR A 817 -6.73 -32.68 30.32
N GLU A 818 -7.10 -31.41 30.15
CA GLU A 818 -6.72 -30.63 28.99
C GLU A 818 -5.28 -30.10 29.13
N CYS A 819 -4.34 -30.74 28.43
CA CYS A 819 -2.91 -30.38 28.48
C CYS A 819 -2.63 -28.93 28.09
N GLY A 820 -3.46 -28.35 27.22
CA GLY A 820 -3.32 -26.98 26.76
C GLY A 820 -3.45 -25.97 27.88
N HIS A 821 -4.40 -26.16 28.81
CA HIS A 821 -4.63 -25.24 29.92
C HIS A 821 -3.44 -25.22 30.88
N TRP A 822 -2.91 -26.38 31.23
CA TRP A 822 -1.73 -26.51 32.09
C TRP A 822 -0.47 -25.93 31.43
N THR A 823 -0.30 -26.14 30.12
CA THR A 823 0.83 -25.56 29.39
C THR A 823 0.79 -24.03 29.41
N SER A 824 -0.37 -23.43 29.15
CA SER A 824 -0.57 -21.99 29.18
C SER A 824 -0.38 -21.40 30.59
N LEU A 825 -0.93 -22.06 31.61
CA LEU A 825 -0.77 -21.62 33.00
C LEU A 825 0.69 -21.72 33.46
N GLY A 826 1.40 -22.76 33.05
CA GLY A 826 2.84 -22.86 33.32
C GLY A 826 3.60 -21.71 32.68
N LEU A 827 3.39 -21.43 31.39
CA LEU A 827 4.03 -20.30 30.70
C LEU A 827 3.75 -18.95 31.39
N GLN A 828 2.55 -18.78 31.95
CA GLN A 828 2.21 -17.62 32.76
C GLN A 828 3.06 -17.54 34.02
N TYR A 829 3.13 -18.60 34.82
CA TYR A 829 4.00 -18.65 35.99
C TYR A 829 5.49 -18.45 35.67
N ALA A 830 5.95 -18.91 34.51
CA ALA A 830 7.31 -18.64 34.06
C ALA A 830 7.56 -17.13 33.79
N ASN A 831 6.58 -16.41 33.26
CA ASN A 831 6.66 -14.95 33.09
C ASN A 831 6.70 -14.23 34.43
N ASP A 832 5.98 -14.76 35.44
CA ASP A 832 5.90 -14.20 36.79
C ASP A 832 7.10 -14.59 37.69
N GLY A 833 8.07 -15.34 37.15
CA GLY A 833 9.25 -15.79 37.89
C GLY A 833 8.99 -16.97 38.85
N GLU A 834 7.81 -17.57 38.78
CA GLU A 834 7.33 -18.65 39.67
C GLU A 834 7.77 -20.03 39.16
N ALA A 835 9.07 -20.30 39.20
CA ALA A 835 9.68 -21.48 38.59
C ALA A 835 9.11 -22.83 39.08
N GLN A 836 8.77 -22.93 40.37
CA GLN A 836 8.19 -24.17 40.93
C GLN A 836 6.80 -24.44 40.36
N LYS A 837 5.95 -23.42 40.28
CA LYS A 837 4.60 -23.54 39.73
C LYS A 837 4.64 -23.84 38.22
N PHE A 838 5.59 -23.25 37.50
CA PHE A 838 5.85 -23.61 36.10
C PHE A 838 6.15 -25.10 35.94
N GLU A 839 7.10 -25.65 36.71
CA GLU A 839 7.47 -27.06 36.61
C GLU A 839 6.32 -28.00 36.99
N GLU A 840 5.52 -27.65 38.00
CA GLU A 840 4.33 -28.41 38.37
C GLU A 840 3.31 -28.44 37.23
N CYS A 841 3.01 -27.28 36.64
CA CYS A 841 2.10 -27.18 35.50
C CYS A 841 2.62 -27.98 34.30
N MET A 842 3.92 -27.89 33.99
CA MET A 842 4.53 -28.62 32.87
C MET A 842 4.55 -30.13 33.12
N ARG A 843 4.74 -30.58 34.36
CA ARG A 843 4.63 -32.00 34.72
C ARG A 843 3.22 -32.52 34.43
N ILE A 844 2.20 -31.85 34.94
CA ILE A 844 0.80 -32.25 34.72
C ILE A 844 0.46 -32.19 33.23
N ALA A 845 0.87 -31.14 32.52
CA ALA A 845 0.67 -30.98 31.08
C ALA A 845 1.27 -32.13 30.26
N ARG A 846 2.45 -32.64 30.64
CA ARG A 846 3.07 -33.81 30.00
C ARG A 846 2.33 -35.10 30.31
N GLU A 847 1.85 -35.28 31.54
CA GLU A 847 1.06 -36.45 31.95
C GLU A 847 -0.27 -36.56 31.19
N CYS A 848 -0.92 -35.43 30.91
CA CYS A 848 -2.15 -35.40 30.11
C CYS A 848 -1.93 -35.05 28.62
N SER A 849 -0.68 -35.06 28.13
CA SER A 849 -0.35 -34.57 26.78
C SER A 849 -0.93 -35.41 25.64
N GLY A 850 -1.11 -36.73 25.82
CA GLY A 850 -1.47 -37.62 24.71
C GLY A 850 -0.46 -37.50 23.55
N SER A 851 -0.90 -37.03 22.38
CA SER A 851 -0.03 -36.75 21.22
C SER A 851 0.46 -35.29 21.14
N ALA A 852 0.13 -34.44 22.12
CA ALA A 852 0.50 -33.03 22.12
C ALA A 852 2.00 -32.82 22.37
N TYR A 853 2.67 -32.15 21.44
CA TYR A 853 4.11 -31.90 21.51
C TYR A 853 4.49 -30.66 22.35
N LEU A 854 3.59 -29.69 22.50
CA LEU A 854 3.90 -28.38 23.06
C LEU A 854 4.44 -28.41 24.50
N PRO A 855 3.86 -29.19 25.46
CA PRO A 855 4.41 -29.30 26.80
C PRO A 855 5.88 -29.74 26.81
N TRP A 856 6.23 -30.69 25.93
CA TRP A 856 7.59 -31.20 25.78
C TRP A 856 8.53 -30.16 25.19
N LYS A 857 8.11 -29.46 24.12
CA LYS A 857 8.88 -28.36 23.51
C LYS A 857 9.18 -27.26 24.53
N VAL A 858 8.18 -26.79 25.26
CA VAL A 858 8.33 -25.71 26.27
C VAL A 858 9.27 -26.14 27.39
N SER A 859 9.11 -27.37 27.88
CA SER A 859 9.99 -27.94 28.91
C SER A 859 11.45 -28.02 28.44
N GLY A 860 11.68 -28.48 27.20
CA GLY A 860 13.01 -28.53 26.61
C GLY A 860 13.65 -27.15 26.43
N GLN A 861 12.88 -26.16 25.97
CA GLN A 861 13.34 -24.78 25.88
C GLN A 861 13.70 -24.19 27.24
N HIS A 862 12.91 -24.49 28.28
CA HIS A 862 13.23 -24.07 29.65
C HIS A 862 14.55 -24.70 30.12
N ALA A 863 14.71 -26.01 29.94
CA ALA A 863 15.94 -26.72 30.31
C ALA A 863 17.18 -26.14 29.59
N LEU A 864 17.08 -25.81 28.30
CA LEU A 864 18.16 -25.15 27.55
C LEU A 864 18.52 -23.77 28.13
N ARG A 865 17.53 -22.98 28.53
CA ARG A 865 17.78 -21.68 29.19
C ARG A 865 18.49 -21.86 30.53
N GLN A 866 18.11 -22.86 31.33
CA GLN A 866 18.78 -23.16 32.60
C GLN A 866 20.21 -23.65 32.37
N ALA A 867 20.42 -24.58 31.43
CA ALA A 867 21.74 -25.06 31.04
C ALA A 867 22.65 -23.89 30.63
N ARG A 868 22.14 -22.97 29.79
CA ARG A 868 22.86 -21.76 29.41
C ARG A 868 23.27 -20.91 30.61
N LYS A 869 22.38 -20.67 31.58
CA LYS A 869 22.71 -19.92 32.81
C LYS A 869 23.83 -20.58 33.60
N TYR A 870 23.83 -21.92 33.70
CA TYR A 870 24.91 -22.65 34.37
C TYR A 870 26.24 -22.52 33.61
N PHE A 871 26.22 -22.58 32.28
CA PHE A 871 27.42 -22.35 31.47
C PHE A 871 27.94 -20.91 31.56
N GLU A 872 27.06 -19.91 31.56
CA GLU A 872 27.43 -18.49 31.76
C GLU A 872 28.09 -18.29 33.13
N HIS A 873 27.54 -18.89 34.19
CA HIS A 873 28.14 -18.83 35.52
C HIS A 873 29.48 -19.59 35.60
N CYS A 874 29.59 -20.73 34.90
CA CYS A 874 30.84 -21.47 34.77
C CYS A 874 31.93 -20.59 34.11
N VAL A 875 31.60 -19.93 32.98
CA VAL A 875 32.50 -18.98 32.29
C VAL A 875 32.91 -17.83 33.20
N GLN A 876 31.98 -17.22 33.92
CA GLN A 876 32.27 -16.12 34.84
C GLN A 876 33.15 -16.54 36.04
N SER A 877 33.08 -17.81 36.43
CA SER A 877 33.83 -18.37 37.55
C SER A 877 35.19 -18.95 37.14
N LEU A 878 35.46 -19.09 35.84
CA LEU A 878 36.72 -19.61 35.32
C LEU A 878 37.83 -18.55 35.44
N VAL A 879 38.89 -18.89 36.17
CA VAL A 879 40.13 -18.09 36.16
C VAL A 879 40.84 -18.22 34.80
N PRO A 880 41.47 -17.16 34.27
CA PRO A 880 42.09 -17.16 32.93
C PRO A 880 43.16 -18.24 32.70
N SER A 881 43.74 -18.78 33.78
CA SER A 881 44.73 -19.85 33.76
C SER A 881 44.13 -21.26 33.65
N HIS A 882 42.80 -21.40 33.73
CA HIS A 882 42.14 -22.70 33.72
C HIS A 882 42.11 -23.30 32.29
N PRO A 883 42.46 -24.59 32.09
CA PRO A 883 42.53 -25.20 30.76
C PRO A 883 41.25 -25.05 29.93
N TYR A 884 40.08 -25.17 30.58
CA TYR A 884 38.76 -25.02 29.96
C TYR A 884 38.44 -23.61 29.44
N ALA A 885 39.18 -22.58 29.88
CA ALA A 885 38.98 -21.20 29.41
C ALA A 885 39.52 -20.98 27.98
N ARG A 886 40.41 -21.85 27.49
CA ARG A 886 40.98 -21.77 26.12
C ARG A 886 40.07 -22.32 25.02
N ASP A 887 39.10 -23.17 25.38
CA ASP A 887 38.18 -23.83 24.44
C ASP A 887 36.85 -23.06 24.27
N LEU A 888 36.66 -21.94 24.99
CA LEU A 888 35.41 -21.15 25.05
C LEU A 888 35.51 -19.75 24.40
N THR A 889 36.68 -19.38 23.87
CA THR A 889 36.90 -18.23 22.97
C THR A 889 36.90 -18.70 21.53
#